data_AF-A6G8A3-F1
#
_entry.id   AF-A6G8A3-F1
#
_cell.length_a   1.000
_cell.length_b   1.000
_cell.length_c   1.000
_cell.angle_alpha   90.00
_cell.angle_beta   90.00
_cell.angle_gamma   90.00
#
_symmetry.space_group_name_H-M   'P 1'
#
loop_
_entity.id
_entity.type
_entity.pdbx_description
1 polymer ?
#
loop_
_entity_poly.entity_id
_entity_poly.type
_entity_poly.pdbx_seq_one_letter_code
_entity_poly.pdbx_strand_id
1 'polypeptide(L)'
;MITDAFGTRLDPDELLAGLDALGLDGGALRFTDAGVTLRCTDEDPRSDAVARASTWLRTRLSPLVPVRVEVGAAASERFVDARTRVAQAVSVVELVDPPGEMALGVAALCERLGAATGVEGGGRPSCPSGLGGPLPQFMDALADALANVGVAATLAGYTARGGWAQGDAGGELHFVLWLRPPSPEGVRQAALLAASQDRGALQWFAQAAHVEAPSGPVPDVLIDGLAWSVARRPTVASLHRAKADAPVRVDPERCDGCGVCERLCPVDFLDGLGQPRAGLEPDACIRCQVCVEACPTDAMRPVYGPETATLASTLGHRPGWLARLSGAAGPSTPAPFPPSYLLPKAPSEGGPRYVLGLAVMTMQEHAAVLLRDGELVGAIELERLNRRRHAGWHPPGRPGVTAAVDPTICVEQTFCFAPIRALLDAEGITLDDLECIAVNGLHGRLRHAFSFIDDEEAIPALRVGRVLYLPHHLTHAASAFRLSGQDSGWVMTLDGRGDRECGAVFRAEGGEIRALRTVLALDDRSIGGVYEGVTRVLGFGGHGQGSTMALAAFGEPRVDMSAFLSAEPAFTVHEQGINEAFAELRREHPDDAHGPEHHDLAASLQHALEAVAGSLLESEAGAGPLDGLSLAGGVSLNCRMNNGLRLRFRPASIFAQPGANDGGTAMGAALEAWHRLGGAPLPALEHALLGPSFDDEAILDALRGSGLRFAKVEDVSEAVAERVAGGEVLCWFQGAMEFGPRALGARSIVADPRRPAIKDRVNAIKQRQPWRPFGPSILAGREGAWFEEAFDSRFMLFTVGVLEGKRAEVPAVVHVDGSTRPQVVHAHTHPRYHAMIAAFERRTGVPMVINTSFNRRGEPIVCTPEDALDSFLGLGADALAIGSFIVEHPSKVAPPSFQDCLRDNLPDFAGLAMLPSEADAGRLRVVPSRPLKVLTQLARGRERGHARVVVDTRGLEPGPHADLPELVRHARTMGYAEVALRVDVVALRGATAAIERARLDRLEVQVWAPGEALHDRLSGAPGSYRPSLAALRSLARAKAGPAVTLDVPVLRSTQRLLGGVVKLAGALGVRSLRLAMAEPGSVAPAELPRVAEAAAYVRQVAPLAARAGLELTVEAFPECLLADTAGRRERPLRVAGSATAAEPAPCRGCRAQSTCAKTWPSYLERFGTAELRPLPPE
;
A
#
# COMPACT_ATOMS: atom_id res chain seq x y z
N MET A 1 -15.96 14.20 -9.71
CA MET A 1 -16.06 12.73 -9.76
C MET A 1 -15.77 12.13 -8.40
N ILE A 2 -16.75 11.46 -7.80
CA ILE A 2 -16.59 10.67 -6.58
C ILE A 2 -16.75 9.21 -6.98
N THR A 3 -15.88 8.35 -6.47
CA THR A 3 -16.11 6.91 -6.48
C THR A 3 -16.76 6.51 -5.16
N ASP A 4 -17.89 5.81 -5.24
CA ASP A 4 -18.43 5.13 -4.06
C ASP A 4 -17.46 4.04 -3.55
N ALA A 5 -17.79 3.42 -2.42
CA ALA A 5 -16.96 2.38 -1.80
C ALA A 5 -16.74 1.13 -2.70
N PHE A 6 -17.44 1.05 -3.84
CA PHE A 6 -17.43 -0.07 -4.77
C PHE A 6 -16.96 0.34 -6.17
N GLY A 7 -16.49 1.58 -6.35
CA GLY A 7 -15.84 2.05 -7.57
C GLY A 7 -16.76 2.68 -8.63
N THR A 8 -18.05 2.91 -8.36
CA THR A 8 -18.94 3.60 -9.30
C THR A 8 -18.53 5.07 -9.42
N ARG A 9 -18.16 5.52 -10.62
CA ARG A 9 -17.77 6.92 -10.89
C ARG A 9 -19.00 7.81 -11.04
N LEU A 10 -19.08 8.86 -10.23
CA LEU A 10 -20.25 9.75 -10.16
C LEU A 10 -19.86 11.22 -10.24
N ASP A 11 -20.56 12.01 -11.05
CA ASP A 11 -20.37 13.47 -11.10
C ASP A 11 -21.28 14.16 -10.05
N PRO A 12 -20.72 14.86 -9.04
CA PRO A 12 -21.50 15.57 -8.04
C PRO A 12 -22.50 16.56 -8.65
N ASP A 13 -22.12 17.25 -9.73
CA ASP A 13 -22.95 18.28 -10.34
C ASP A 13 -24.12 17.66 -11.12
N GLU A 14 -23.92 16.49 -11.73
CA GLU A 14 -24.97 15.71 -12.39
C GLU A 14 -25.98 15.14 -11.39
N LEU A 15 -25.51 14.66 -10.24
CA LEU A 15 -26.36 14.14 -9.16
C LEU A 15 -27.22 15.25 -8.53
N LEU A 16 -26.63 16.42 -8.29
CA LEU A 16 -27.38 17.57 -7.75
C LEU A 16 -28.39 18.11 -8.77
N ALA A 17 -28.03 18.21 -10.06
CA ALA A 17 -28.94 18.64 -11.12
C ALA A 17 -30.12 17.67 -11.31
N GLY A 18 -29.90 16.36 -11.19
CA GLY A 18 -30.98 15.37 -11.27
C GLY A 18 -31.91 15.36 -10.06
N LEU A 19 -31.42 15.72 -8.87
CA LEU A 19 -32.26 15.93 -7.68
C LEU A 19 -33.13 17.19 -7.81
N ASP A 20 -32.55 18.30 -8.29
CA ASP A 20 -33.28 19.54 -8.56
C ASP A 20 -34.40 19.27 -9.61
N ALA A 21 -34.12 18.50 -10.67
CA ALA A 21 -35.09 18.12 -11.69
C ALA A 21 -36.26 17.24 -11.19
N LEU A 22 -36.10 16.55 -10.06
CA LEU A 22 -37.14 15.72 -9.42
C LEU A 22 -37.99 16.49 -8.39
N GLY A 23 -37.74 17.79 -8.22
CA GLY A 23 -38.51 18.70 -7.37
C GLY A 23 -37.97 18.85 -5.95
N LEU A 24 -36.68 18.58 -5.71
CA LEU A 24 -36.00 18.76 -4.41
C LEU A 24 -35.01 19.94 -4.43
N ASP A 25 -35.53 21.15 -4.68
CA ASP A 25 -34.72 22.37 -4.72
C ASP A 25 -34.00 22.61 -3.37
N GLY A 26 -32.67 22.50 -3.37
CA GLY A 26 -31.85 22.76 -2.18
C GLY A 26 -31.43 21.53 -1.36
N GLY A 27 -31.58 20.32 -1.91
CA GLY A 27 -31.05 19.09 -1.29
C GLY A 27 -29.51 19.08 -1.17
N ALA A 28 -28.98 18.38 -0.16
CA ALA A 28 -27.55 18.20 0.06
C ALA A 28 -27.18 16.72 0.17
N LEU A 29 -26.06 16.32 -0.42
CA LEU A 29 -25.55 14.94 -0.40
C LEU A 29 -24.31 14.84 0.49
N ARG A 30 -24.32 13.95 1.47
CA ARG A 30 -23.14 13.65 2.30
C ARG A 30 -22.66 12.23 2.09
N PHE A 31 -21.40 12.06 1.72
CA PHE A 31 -20.76 10.77 1.53
C PHE A 31 -19.93 10.40 2.76
N THR A 32 -20.04 9.14 3.17
CA THR A 32 -19.26 8.53 4.25
C THR A 32 -18.84 7.13 3.83
N ASP A 33 -17.90 6.50 4.54
CA ASP A 33 -17.55 5.08 4.32
C ASP A 33 -18.75 4.14 4.51
N ALA A 34 -19.79 4.61 5.20
CA ALA A 34 -21.00 3.86 5.49
C ALA A 34 -22.16 4.14 4.53
N GLY A 35 -22.02 4.98 3.48
CA GLY A 35 -23.07 5.26 2.50
C GLY A 35 -23.29 6.74 2.18
N VAL A 36 -24.45 7.04 1.56
CA VAL A 36 -24.84 8.39 1.12
C VAL A 36 -26.03 8.88 1.95
N THR A 37 -25.99 10.12 2.43
CA THR A 37 -27.12 10.76 3.11
C THR A 37 -27.66 11.88 2.24
N LEU A 38 -28.92 11.76 1.82
CA LEU A 38 -29.73 12.80 1.16
C LEU A 38 -30.41 13.65 2.22
N ARG A 39 -29.95 14.87 2.41
CA ARG A 39 -30.62 15.88 3.23
C ARG A 39 -31.57 16.70 2.37
N CYS A 40 -32.82 16.82 2.81
CA CYS A 40 -33.84 17.57 2.11
C CYS A 40 -34.52 18.60 3.04
N THR A 41 -35.02 19.67 2.45
CA THR A 41 -35.75 20.76 3.14
C THR A 41 -37.26 20.50 3.23
N ASP A 42 -37.74 19.41 2.62
CA ASP A 42 -39.14 19.00 2.66
C ASP A 42 -39.50 18.49 4.06
N GLU A 43 -40.59 18.97 4.65
CA GLU A 43 -40.96 18.69 6.05
C GLU A 43 -41.41 17.23 6.27
N ASP A 44 -41.82 16.53 5.20
CA ASP A 44 -42.21 15.11 5.26
C ASP A 44 -41.19 14.20 4.56
N PRO A 45 -40.44 13.35 5.28
CA PRO A 45 -39.49 12.40 4.71
C PRO A 45 -40.13 11.31 3.84
N ARG A 46 -41.47 11.26 3.77
CA ARG A 46 -42.25 10.32 2.94
C ARG A 46 -42.91 11.01 1.75
N SER A 47 -42.57 12.26 1.46
CA SER A 47 -43.12 12.95 0.31
C SER A 47 -42.78 12.20 -0.98
N ASP A 48 -43.68 12.30 -1.96
CA ASP A 48 -43.51 11.61 -3.24
C ASP A 48 -42.24 12.08 -3.98
N ALA A 49 -41.82 13.33 -3.76
CA ALA A 49 -40.57 13.89 -4.28
C ALA A 49 -39.34 13.22 -3.63
N VAL A 50 -39.33 13.06 -2.30
CA VAL A 50 -38.26 12.38 -1.54
C VAL A 50 -38.15 10.91 -1.91
N ALA A 51 -39.28 10.21 -2.08
CA ALA A 51 -39.32 8.81 -2.47
C ALA A 51 -38.75 8.58 -3.89
N ARG A 52 -39.14 9.41 -4.86
CA ARG A 52 -38.61 9.36 -6.23
C ARG A 52 -37.12 9.69 -6.27
N ALA A 53 -36.66 10.70 -5.53
CA ALA A 53 -35.26 11.08 -5.46
C ALA A 53 -34.37 10.03 -4.80
N SER A 54 -34.82 9.41 -3.70
CA SER A 54 -34.10 8.30 -3.05
C SER A 54 -33.99 7.10 -3.99
N THR A 55 -35.06 6.77 -4.70
CA THR A 55 -35.08 5.69 -5.70
C THR A 55 -34.14 6.00 -6.85
N TRP A 56 -34.20 7.22 -7.39
CA TRP A 56 -33.33 7.67 -8.47
C TRP A 56 -31.85 7.65 -8.09
N LEU A 57 -31.47 8.13 -6.90
CA LEU A 57 -30.09 8.02 -6.40
C LEU A 57 -29.62 6.57 -6.32
N ARG A 58 -30.46 5.65 -5.83
CA ARG A 58 -30.13 4.21 -5.76
C ARG A 58 -29.92 3.56 -7.13
N THR A 59 -30.47 4.13 -8.20
CA THR A 59 -30.22 3.67 -9.58
C THR A 59 -28.93 4.22 -10.19
N ARG A 60 -28.34 5.25 -9.58
CA ARG A 60 -27.10 5.89 -10.04
C ARG A 60 -25.89 5.46 -9.20
N LEU A 61 -26.05 5.21 -7.91
CA LEU A 61 -25.03 4.72 -6.98
C LEU A 61 -24.90 3.19 -7.04
N SER A 62 -23.79 2.60 -6.55
CA SER A 62 -23.71 1.15 -6.32
C SER A 62 -24.86 0.70 -5.38
N PRO A 63 -25.50 -0.45 -5.64
CA PRO A 63 -26.61 -0.97 -4.83
C PRO A 63 -26.29 -1.17 -3.35
N LEU A 64 -25.00 -1.29 -3.02
CA LEU A 64 -24.47 -1.52 -1.67
C LEU A 64 -24.20 -0.22 -0.90
N VAL A 65 -24.40 0.94 -1.53
CA VAL A 65 -24.22 2.26 -0.92
C VAL A 65 -25.55 2.64 -0.27
N PRO A 66 -25.71 2.54 1.06
CA PRO A 66 -27.00 2.81 1.68
C PRO A 66 -27.31 4.32 1.58
N VAL A 67 -28.44 4.64 0.96
CA VAL A 67 -28.97 6.01 0.89
C VAL A 67 -29.88 6.26 2.10
N ARG A 68 -29.51 7.18 2.99
CA ARG A 68 -30.31 7.65 4.13
C ARG A 68 -30.93 8.99 3.81
N VAL A 69 -32.17 9.22 4.23
CA VAL A 69 -32.84 10.52 4.08
C VAL A 69 -32.89 11.23 5.43
N GLU A 70 -32.42 12.47 5.48
CA GLU A 70 -32.50 13.34 6.66
C GLU A 70 -33.28 14.61 6.30
N VAL A 71 -34.16 15.05 7.20
CA VAL A 71 -35.00 16.25 7.02
C VAL A 71 -34.47 17.35 7.93
N GLY A 72 -34.21 18.54 7.39
CA GLY A 72 -33.71 19.68 8.16
C GLY A 72 -33.25 20.87 7.31
N ALA A 73 -32.90 22.00 7.95
CA ALA A 73 -32.40 23.18 7.25
C ALA A 73 -31.09 22.85 6.50
N ALA A 74 -31.01 23.26 5.22
CA ALA A 74 -29.85 22.98 4.38
C ALA A 74 -28.54 23.47 5.02
N ALA A 75 -27.51 22.61 5.02
CA ALA A 75 -26.15 23.04 5.33
C ALA A 75 -25.67 24.03 4.25
N SER A 76 -24.73 24.92 4.59
CA SER A 76 -24.18 25.89 3.63
C SER A 76 -23.45 25.25 2.44
N GLU A 77 -23.06 23.97 2.57
CA GLU A 77 -22.42 23.18 1.52
C GLU A 77 -23.36 22.06 1.06
N ARG A 78 -23.63 22.00 -0.25
CA ARG A 78 -24.49 20.98 -0.88
C ARG A 78 -23.84 19.59 -0.97
N PHE A 79 -22.54 19.49 -0.67
CA PHE A 79 -21.75 18.26 -0.77
C PHE A 79 -20.63 18.17 0.29
N VAL A 80 -20.49 17.03 1.00
CA VAL A 80 -19.43 16.79 2.03
C VAL A 80 -18.93 15.33 2.06
N ASP A 81 -17.61 15.09 2.13
CA ASP A 81 -16.94 13.78 2.25
C ASP A 81 -16.18 13.64 3.59
N ALA A 82 -16.44 12.57 4.37
CA ALA A 82 -16.03 12.46 5.79
C ALA A 82 -15.07 11.30 6.14
N ARG A 83 -14.37 10.68 5.18
CA ARG A 83 -13.62 9.41 5.32
C ARG A 83 -12.22 9.47 5.97
N THR A 84 -12.00 10.28 7.02
CA THR A 84 -10.65 10.48 7.63
C THR A 84 -10.61 10.58 9.17
N ARG A 85 -10.69 9.47 9.94
CA ARG A 85 -10.29 9.37 11.39
C ARG A 85 -9.84 7.95 11.84
N VAL A 86 -9.07 7.86 12.93
CA VAL A 86 -8.43 6.65 13.53
C VAL A 86 -9.05 6.33 14.92
N ALA A 87 -9.28 5.04 15.23
CA ALA A 87 -9.94 4.53 16.46
C ALA A 87 -9.01 4.25 17.67
N GLN A 88 -9.57 4.23 18.89
CA GLN A 88 -8.95 3.97 20.21
C GLN A 88 -9.48 2.66 20.84
N ALA A 89 -8.73 1.95 21.70
CA ALA A 89 -9.05 0.56 22.14
C ALA A 89 -9.41 0.38 23.64
N VAL A 90 -10.28 -0.59 23.97
CA VAL A 90 -10.78 -1.07 25.28
C VAL A 90 -10.72 -2.60 25.28
N SER A 91 -10.08 -3.27 26.24
CA SER A 91 -10.05 -4.75 26.36
C SER A 91 -10.88 -5.23 27.57
N VAL A 92 -11.35 -6.47 27.60
CA VAL A 92 -12.30 -7.01 28.60
C VAL A 92 -12.06 -8.51 28.83
N VAL A 93 -12.43 -9.06 29.99
CA VAL A 93 -12.35 -10.49 30.35
C VAL A 93 -13.57 -10.85 31.22
N GLU A 94 -14.14 -12.05 31.04
CA GLU A 94 -15.16 -12.63 31.93
C GLU A 94 -14.52 -13.58 32.95
N LEU A 95 -14.88 -13.44 34.23
CA LEU A 95 -14.37 -14.24 35.35
C LEU A 95 -15.51 -15.10 35.91
N VAL A 96 -15.29 -16.41 35.96
CA VAL A 96 -16.27 -17.41 36.39
C VAL A 96 -16.13 -17.71 37.89
N ASP A 97 -14.89 -17.73 38.39
CA ASP A 97 -14.56 -17.74 39.82
C ASP A 97 -13.66 -16.54 40.15
N PRO A 98 -14.25 -15.34 40.32
CA PRO A 98 -13.47 -14.09 40.36
C PRO A 98 -12.34 -14.06 41.41
N PRO A 99 -12.48 -14.59 42.65
CA PRO A 99 -11.39 -14.62 43.62
C PRO A 99 -10.20 -15.49 43.20
N GLY A 100 -10.44 -16.57 42.44
CA GLY A 100 -9.41 -17.49 41.94
C GLY A 100 -8.78 -17.04 40.61
N GLU A 101 -9.50 -16.31 39.78
CA GLU A 101 -9.10 -15.99 38.39
C GLU A 101 -8.62 -14.54 38.18
N MET A 102 -8.73 -13.68 39.20
CA MET A 102 -8.47 -12.23 39.08
C MET A 102 -7.06 -11.88 38.58
N ALA A 103 -6.03 -12.53 39.13
CA ALA A 103 -4.63 -12.27 38.78
C ALA A 103 -4.33 -12.62 37.31
N LEU A 104 -4.89 -13.72 36.81
CA LEU A 104 -4.80 -14.15 35.42
C LEU A 104 -5.54 -13.19 34.49
N GLY A 105 -6.73 -12.74 34.89
CA GLY A 105 -7.52 -11.77 34.13
C GLY A 105 -6.83 -10.41 33.96
N VAL A 106 -6.22 -9.89 35.03
CA VAL A 106 -5.44 -8.63 34.99
C VAL A 106 -4.21 -8.76 34.10
N ALA A 107 -3.45 -9.84 34.23
CA ALA A 107 -2.26 -10.08 33.40
C ALA A 107 -2.60 -10.16 31.91
N ALA A 108 -3.68 -10.87 31.56
CA ALA A 108 -4.16 -10.99 30.17
C ALA A 108 -4.60 -9.64 29.57
N LEU A 109 -5.20 -8.75 30.37
CA LEU A 109 -5.59 -7.41 29.92
C LEU A 109 -4.37 -6.50 29.71
N CYS A 110 -3.37 -6.56 30.59
CA CYS A 110 -2.13 -5.79 30.47
C CYS A 110 -1.32 -6.20 29.24
N GLU A 111 -1.22 -7.50 28.96
CA GLU A 111 -0.56 -8.04 27.76
C GLU A 111 -1.25 -7.55 26.48
N ARG A 112 -2.59 -7.66 26.41
CA ARG A 112 -3.39 -7.23 25.25
C ARG A 112 -3.26 -5.74 24.93
N LEU A 113 -3.10 -4.91 25.95
CA LEU A 113 -2.98 -3.46 25.79
C LEU A 113 -1.52 -2.98 25.76
N GLY A 114 -0.54 -3.90 25.69
CA GLY A 114 0.88 -3.59 25.52
C GLY A 114 1.52 -2.86 26.71
N ALA A 115 1.02 -3.07 27.93
CA ALA A 115 1.61 -2.50 29.15
C ALA A 115 2.75 -3.38 29.67
N ALA A 116 3.90 -2.78 29.99
CA ALA A 116 5.07 -3.50 30.51
C ALA A 116 4.83 -4.00 31.94
N THR A 117 5.01 -5.30 32.18
CA THR A 117 4.93 -5.91 33.53
C THR A 117 6.31 -5.91 34.18
N GLY A 118 6.51 -5.11 35.23
CA GLY A 118 7.76 -5.05 35.99
C GLY A 118 7.48 -4.83 37.49
N VAL A 119 8.05 -5.70 38.33
CA VAL A 119 7.92 -5.62 39.79
C VAL A 119 8.91 -4.60 40.35
N GLU A 120 8.43 -3.56 41.01
CA GLU A 120 9.02 -2.99 42.24
C GLU A 120 7.92 -2.25 43.02
N GLY A 121 7.69 -2.66 44.26
CA GLY A 121 6.40 -2.50 44.96
C GLY A 121 6.11 -1.15 45.63
N GLY A 122 4.86 -1.03 46.10
CA GLY A 122 4.50 -0.15 47.22
C GLY A 122 3.11 0.50 47.14
N GLY A 123 2.09 -0.12 47.76
CA GLY A 123 0.86 0.57 48.20
C GLY A 123 -0.44 -0.24 48.08
N ARG A 124 -1.01 -0.68 49.21
CA ARG A 124 -2.37 -1.25 49.25
C ARG A 124 -3.42 -0.15 49.06
N PRO A 125 -4.39 -0.28 48.13
CA PRO A 125 -5.54 0.62 48.08
C PRO A 125 -6.51 0.29 49.24
N SER A 126 -7.11 1.33 49.84
CA SER A 126 -8.09 1.16 50.92
C SER A 126 -9.51 0.95 50.38
N CYS A 127 -10.15 -0.14 50.78
CA CYS A 127 -11.55 -0.45 50.49
C CYS A 127 -12.48 0.31 51.47
N PRO A 128 -13.57 0.96 51.03
CA PRO A 128 -14.53 1.57 51.95
C PRO A 128 -15.31 0.49 52.70
N SER A 129 -15.26 0.53 54.03
CA SER A 129 -16.04 -0.37 54.90
C SER A 129 -17.52 0.01 54.86
N GLY A 130 -18.38 -0.91 54.37
CA GLY A 130 -19.83 -0.73 54.52
C GLY A 130 -20.78 -1.46 53.57
N LEU A 131 -20.37 -2.47 52.80
CA LEU A 131 -21.28 -3.18 51.89
C LEU A 131 -21.28 -4.68 52.19
N GLY A 132 -22.30 -5.17 52.89
CA GLY A 132 -22.53 -6.61 53.06
C GLY A 132 -23.05 -7.22 51.75
N GLY A 133 -22.21 -8.01 51.08
CA GLY A 133 -22.49 -8.78 49.86
C GLY A 133 -21.20 -9.45 49.35
N PRO A 134 -21.20 -10.23 48.25
CA PRO A 134 -19.98 -10.85 47.69
C PRO A 134 -19.00 -9.86 47.05
N LEU A 135 -19.43 -8.61 46.83
CA LEU A 135 -18.68 -7.56 46.13
C LEU A 135 -17.36 -7.10 46.82
N PRO A 136 -17.26 -6.96 48.16
CA PRO A 136 -16.02 -6.57 48.84
C PRO A 136 -14.88 -7.59 48.65
N GLN A 137 -15.20 -8.89 48.65
CA GLN A 137 -14.20 -9.95 48.45
C GLN A 137 -13.59 -9.91 47.03
N PHE A 138 -14.35 -9.49 46.02
CA PHE A 138 -13.86 -9.34 44.64
C PHE A 138 -12.97 -8.11 44.46
N MET A 139 -13.27 -7.03 45.17
CA MET A 139 -12.47 -5.80 45.12
C MET A 139 -11.11 -5.98 45.80
N ASP A 140 -11.07 -6.73 46.90
CA ASP A 140 -9.82 -7.10 47.57
C ASP A 140 -8.95 -8.00 46.68
N ALA A 141 -9.54 -8.97 45.98
CA ALA A 141 -8.82 -9.83 45.01
C ALA A 141 -8.25 -9.05 43.81
N LEU A 142 -8.97 -8.04 43.30
CA LEU A 142 -8.50 -7.17 42.22
C LEU A 142 -7.34 -6.27 42.67
N ALA A 143 -7.42 -5.74 43.89
CA ALA A 143 -6.35 -4.94 44.49
C ALA A 143 -5.06 -5.75 44.67
N ASP A 144 -5.15 -6.98 45.17
CA ASP A 144 -4.00 -7.88 45.33
C ASP A 144 -3.43 -8.31 43.96
N ALA A 145 -4.28 -8.56 42.96
CA ALA A 145 -3.86 -8.87 41.59
C ALA A 145 -3.09 -7.73 40.91
N LEU A 146 -3.59 -6.50 40.99
CA LEU A 146 -2.93 -5.32 40.41
C LEU A 146 -1.57 -5.03 41.08
N ALA A 147 -1.47 -5.24 42.40
CA ALA A 147 -0.23 -5.09 43.15
C ALA A 147 0.85 -6.10 42.74
N ASN A 148 0.46 -7.32 42.35
CA ASN A 148 1.38 -8.37 41.91
C ASN A 148 1.93 -8.15 40.48
N VAL A 149 1.22 -7.41 39.62
CA VAL A 149 1.60 -7.21 38.20
C VAL A 149 2.37 -5.89 37.98
N GLY A 150 2.49 -5.04 39.01
CA GLY A 150 3.35 -3.84 38.99
C GLY A 150 2.78 -2.65 38.20
N VAL A 151 1.45 -2.57 38.06
CA VAL A 151 0.77 -1.51 37.29
C VAL A 151 0.28 -0.40 38.24
N ALA A 152 0.66 0.85 37.98
CA ALA A 152 0.01 2.01 38.58
C ALA A 152 -1.42 2.11 38.02
N ALA A 153 -2.42 1.69 38.80
CA ALA A 153 -3.81 1.67 38.39
C ALA A 153 -4.66 2.54 39.34
N THR A 154 -5.47 3.44 38.78
CA THR A 154 -6.53 4.12 39.54
C THR A 154 -7.77 3.23 39.58
N LEU A 155 -8.12 2.72 40.76
CA LEU A 155 -9.34 1.92 40.94
C LEU A 155 -10.58 2.84 40.93
N ALA A 156 -11.33 2.81 39.83
CA ALA A 156 -12.59 3.52 39.66
C ALA A 156 -13.69 2.79 40.46
N GLY A 157 -13.88 3.16 41.73
CA GLY A 157 -14.84 2.54 42.64
C GLY A 157 -16.30 2.62 42.15
N TYR A 158 -17.02 1.51 42.34
CA TYR A 158 -18.47 1.41 42.16
C TYR A 158 -19.18 2.30 43.20
N THR A 159 -19.83 3.39 42.76
CA THR A 159 -20.80 4.12 43.59
C THR A 159 -22.20 3.97 43.00
N ALA A 160 -23.11 3.40 43.80
CA ALA A 160 -24.53 3.59 43.57
C ALA A 160 -24.82 5.11 43.71
N ARG A 161 -25.07 5.76 42.56
CA ARG A 161 -25.38 7.19 42.39
C ARG A 161 -24.30 8.18 42.85
N GLY A 162 -23.52 8.71 41.88
CA GLY A 162 -22.89 10.03 42.01
C GLY A 162 -21.53 10.21 41.33
N GLY A 163 -21.50 11.07 40.30
CA GLY A 163 -20.40 11.96 39.85
C GLY A 163 -18.94 11.47 39.79
N TRP A 164 -18.37 11.42 38.59
CA TRP A 164 -16.94 11.17 38.33
C TRP A 164 -16.13 12.47 38.27
N ALA A 165 -14.95 12.53 38.93
CA ALA A 165 -14.03 13.68 38.88
C ALA A 165 -12.96 13.53 37.76
N GLN A 166 -12.67 14.64 37.06
CA GLN A 166 -11.68 14.75 35.98
C GLN A 166 -10.24 14.83 36.52
N GLY A 167 -9.31 14.08 35.90
CA GLY A 167 -7.87 14.18 36.16
C GLY A 167 -7.03 13.25 35.26
N ASP A 168 -6.11 13.88 34.53
CA ASP A 168 -4.85 13.50 33.85
C ASP A 168 -4.72 12.28 32.91
N ALA A 169 -3.99 12.54 31.80
CA ALA A 169 -3.68 11.65 30.70
C ALA A 169 -2.18 11.30 30.72
N GLY A 170 -1.87 10.01 30.81
CA GLY A 170 -0.53 9.48 30.58
C GLY A 170 -0.43 8.01 30.97
N GLY A 171 -0.27 7.12 29.98
CA GLY A 171 0.26 5.75 30.11
C GLY A 171 -0.44 4.76 31.06
N GLU A 172 -1.42 5.18 31.85
CA GLU A 172 -2.12 4.35 32.83
C GLU A 172 -3.25 3.55 32.19
N LEU A 173 -3.35 2.28 32.59
CA LEU A 173 -4.50 1.44 32.27
C LEU A 173 -5.62 1.70 33.28
N HIS A 174 -6.79 2.07 32.78
CA HIS A 174 -8.01 2.19 33.58
C HIS A 174 -8.76 0.88 33.56
N PHE A 175 -9.35 0.45 34.68
CA PHE A 175 -10.11 -0.80 34.79
C PHE A 175 -11.55 -0.56 35.30
N VAL A 176 -12.49 -1.41 34.88
CA VAL A 176 -13.89 -1.45 35.37
C VAL A 176 -14.32 -2.90 35.60
N LEU A 177 -14.88 -3.21 36.77
CA LEU A 177 -15.41 -4.53 37.12
C LEU A 177 -16.91 -4.44 37.48
N TRP A 178 -17.75 -5.33 36.93
CA TRP A 178 -19.16 -5.43 37.32
C TRP A 178 -19.69 -6.86 37.26
N LEU A 179 -20.86 -7.08 37.87
CA LEU A 179 -21.55 -8.37 37.89
C LEU A 179 -22.72 -8.37 36.90
N ARG A 180 -22.76 -9.38 36.02
CA ARG A 180 -23.90 -9.66 35.14
C ARG A 180 -24.96 -10.48 35.88
N PRO A 181 -26.21 -10.01 35.99
CA PRO A 181 -27.28 -10.77 36.65
C PRO A 181 -27.71 -11.99 35.82
N PRO A 182 -28.26 -13.05 36.45
CA PRO A 182 -28.82 -14.20 35.73
C PRO A 182 -30.11 -13.81 34.98
N SER A 183 -30.36 -14.42 33.80
CA SER A 183 -31.56 -14.17 32.98
C SER A 183 -32.50 -15.39 32.93
N PRO A 184 -33.84 -15.19 32.80
CA PRO A 184 -34.83 -16.26 32.59
C PRO A 184 -34.58 -17.10 31.33
N GLU A 185 -33.77 -16.61 30.39
CA GLU A 185 -33.48 -17.22 29.08
C GLU A 185 -32.21 -18.10 29.11
N GLY A 186 -31.67 -18.38 30.31
CA GLY A 186 -30.57 -19.33 30.50
C GLY A 186 -29.16 -18.73 30.51
N VAL A 187 -29.01 -17.39 30.60
CA VAL A 187 -27.69 -16.75 30.71
C VAL A 187 -27.18 -16.83 32.16
N ARG A 188 -26.00 -17.43 32.34
CA ARG A 188 -25.36 -17.59 33.66
C ARG A 188 -24.82 -16.27 34.23
N GLN A 189 -24.88 -16.12 35.55
CA GLN A 189 -24.24 -15.03 36.28
C GLN A 189 -22.71 -15.11 36.12
N ALA A 190 -22.05 -13.96 35.93
CA ALA A 190 -20.59 -13.87 35.82
C ALA A 190 -20.08 -12.45 36.20
N ALA A 191 -18.78 -12.33 36.54
CA ALA A 191 -18.13 -11.02 36.70
C ALA A 191 -17.38 -10.62 35.43
N LEU A 192 -17.41 -9.34 35.06
CA LEU A 192 -16.79 -8.81 33.84
C LEU A 192 -15.78 -7.73 34.20
N LEU A 193 -14.52 -7.90 33.79
CA LEU A 193 -13.40 -7.00 34.04
C LEU A 193 -12.94 -6.36 32.71
N ALA A 194 -13.03 -5.04 32.57
CA ALA A 194 -12.61 -4.26 31.40
C ALA A 194 -11.41 -3.36 31.70
N ALA A 195 -10.60 -3.03 30.69
CA ALA A 195 -9.43 -2.17 30.77
C ALA A 195 -9.26 -1.29 29.51
N SER A 196 -8.66 -0.10 29.60
CA SER A 196 -8.30 0.74 28.45
C SER A 196 -7.24 1.77 28.80
N GLN A 197 -6.44 2.18 27.81
CA GLN A 197 -5.57 3.36 27.89
C GLN A 197 -6.32 4.68 27.65
N ASP A 198 -7.55 4.64 27.10
CA ASP A 198 -8.41 5.80 26.92
C ASP A 198 -9.59 5.76 27.89
N ARG A 199 -9.56 6.70 28.85
CA ARG A 199 -10.57 6.83 29.88
C ARG A 199 -11.96 7.12 29.33
N GLY A 200 -12.07 7.90 28.24
CA GLY A 200 -13.33 8.25 27.61
C GLY A 200 -13.96 7.07 26.88
N ALA A 201 -13.13 6.27 26.21
CA ALA A 201 -13.54 5.02 25.57
C ALA A 201 -14.07 4.00 26.60
N LEU A 202 -13.38 3.84 27.72
CA LEU A 202 -13.80 2.93 28.79
C LEU A 202 -15.07 3.40 29.51
N GLN A 203 -15.22 4.71 29.72
CA GLN A 203 -16.42 5.31 30.31
C GLN A 203 -17.65 5.12 29.42
N TRP A 204 -17.49 5.36 28.12
CA TRP A 204 -18.55 5.09 27.15
C TRP A 204 -18.96 3.62 27.17
N PHE A 205 -17.99 2.71 27.15
CA PHE A 205 -18.24 1.26 27.18
C PHE A 205 -19.00 0.82 28.44
N ALA A 206 -18.59 1.32 29.62
CA ALA A 206 -19.26 1.01 30.89
C ALA A 206 -20.72 1.50 30.92
N GLN A 207 -21.00 2.69 30.39
CA GLN A 207 -22.36 3.23 30.31
C GLN A 207 -23.24 2.43 29.33
N ALA A 208 -22.68 2.10 28.16
CA ALA A 208 -23.36 1.32 27.13
C ALA A 208 -23.74 -0.10 27.62
N ALA A 209 -22.87 -0.76 28.40
CA ALA A 209 -23.09 -2.11 28.93
C ALA A 209 -24.24 -2.18 29.96
N HIS A 210 -24.63 -1.06 30.58
CA HIS A 210 -25.72 -0.97 31.57
C HIS A 210 -27.06 -0.47 30.99
N VAL A 211 -27.19 -0.31 29.66
CA VAL A 211 -28.41 0.21 29.00
C VAL A 211 -28.75 1.64 29.44
N GLU A 212 -27.76 2.45 29.80
CA GLU A 212 -27.94 3.90 29.93
C GLU A 212 -27.42 4.59 28.66
N ALA A 213 -28.10 5.65 28.20
CA ALA A 213 -27.64 6.41 27.05
C ALA A 213 -26.38 7.21 27.46
N PRO A 214 -25.20 6.95 26.86
CA PRO A 214 -23.99 7.65 27.25
C PRO A 214 -24.08 9.14 26.92
N SER A 215 -23.63 10.01 27.82
CA SER A 215 -23.60 11.45 27.62
C SER A 215 -22.26 11.89 27.00
N GLY A 216 -22.24 12.29 25.73
CA GLY A 216 -21.05 12.85 25.05
C GLY A 216 -20.87 12.37 23.60
N PRO A 217 -19.91 12.93 22.84
CA PRO A 217 -19.57 12.44 21.50
C PRO A 217 -19.03 11.01 21.58
N VAL A 218 -19.49 10.14 20.66
CA VAL A 218 -19.07 8.74 20.57
C VAL A 218 -17.60 8.69 20.12
N PRO A 219 -16.66 8.19 20.94
CA PRO A 219 -15.31 7.92 20.46
C PRO A 219 -15.32 6.69 19.54
N ASP A 220 -14.41 6.63 18.58
CA ASP A 220 -14.19 5.42 17.79
C ASP A 220 -13.52 4.37 18.71
N VAL A 221 -14.30 3.52 19.37
CA VAL A 221 -13.82 2.55 20.38
C VAL A 221 -13.75 1.13 19.82
N LEU A 222 -12.59 0.48 19.93
CA LEU A 222 -12.36 -0.94 19.65
C LEU A 222 -12.47 -1.74 20.96
N ILE A 223 -13.34 -2.74 21.05
CA ILE A 223 -13.53 -3.56 22.26
C ILE A 223 -12.93 -4.97 22.05
N ASP A 224 -12.00 -5.37 22.90
CA ASP A 224 -11.22 -6.62 22.84
C ASP A 224 -11.57 -7.52 24.05
N GLY A 225 -11.50 -8.85 23.92
CA GLY A 225 -11.50 -9.79 25.05
C GLY A 225 -12.82 -10.28 25.72
N LEU A 226 -14.02 -9.79 25.36
CA LEU A 226 -15.28 -10.46 25.75
C LEU A 226 -15.57 -11.64 24.81
N ALA A 227 -15.59 -12.86 25.35
CA ALA A 227 -15.82 -14.08 24.57
C ALA A 227 -17.31 -14.51 24.55
N TRP A 228 -18.23 -13.77 23.90
CA TRP A 228 -19.54 -14.34 23.50
C TRP A 228 -20.07 -13.80 22.16
N SER A 229 -20.59 -14.75 21.39
CA SER A 229 -20.97 -14.75 19.98
C SER A 229 -22.32 -14.08 19.67
N VAL A 230 -22.36 -12.82 19.21
CA VAL A 230 -23.51 -12.35 18.40
C VAL A 230 -23.16 -11.16 17.50
N ALA A 231 -22.88 -11.40 16.21
CA ALA A 231 -22.99 -10.34 15.20
C ALA A 231 -23.25 -10.91 13.80
N ARG A 232 -24.46 -11.42 13.53
CA ARG A 232 -25.09 -11.59 12.18
C ARG A 232 -24.27 -12.27 11.04
N ARG A 233 -23.17 -12.91 11.37
CA ARG A 233 -22.45 -13.98 10.66
C ARG A 233 -21.76 -14.76 11.78
N PRO A 234 -22.21 -15.96 12.17
CA PRO A 234 -21.51 -16.65 13.24
C PRO A 234 -20.17 -17.11 12.65
N THR A 235 -19.07 -16.54 13.12
CA THR A 235 -17.82 -17.29 13.05
C THR A 235 -17.73 -18.00 14.37
N VAL A 236 -17.85 -19.31 14.26
CA VAL A 236 -17.80 -20.28 15.34
C VAL A 236 -17.20 -21.50 14.65
N ALA A 237 -15.87 -21.59 14.70
CA ALA A 237 -15.18 -22.83 14.39
C ALA A 237 -15.39 -23.74 15.60
N SER A 238 -16.36 -24.67 15.53
CA SER A 238 -16.40 -25.73 16.55
C SER A 238 -15.22 -26.66 16.29
N LEU A 239 -14.25 -26.69 17.21
CA LEU A 239 -13.15 -27.67 17.17
C LEU A 239 -13.64 -29.12 17.36
N HIS A 240 -14.92 -29.32 17.73
CA HIS A 240 -15.48 -30.65 17.96
C HIS A 240 -16.84 -30.87 17.29
N ARG A 241 -16.97 -32.02 16.60
CA ARG A 241 -18.23 -32.58 16.11
C ARG A 241 -19.09 -32.99 17.32
N ALA A 242 -19.98 -32.12 17.80
CA ALA A 242 -21.02 -32.55 18.72
C ALA A 242 -22.01 -33.47 17.96
N LYS A 243 -21.93 -34.77 18.22
CA LYS A 243 -22.90 -35.77 17.76
C LYS A 243 -24.23 -35.51 18.46
N ALA A 244 -25.25 -35.00 17.75
CA ALA A 244 -26.66 -35.46 17.86
C ALA A 244 -27.76 -34.47 17.38
N ASP A 245 -27.49 -33.21 17.01
CA ASP A 245 -28.56 -32.28 16.57
C ASP A 245 -28.35 -31.72 15.15
N ALA A 246 -29.47 -31.41 14.47
CA ALA A 246 -29.47 -30.78 13.14
C ALA A 246 -28.64 -29.47 13.16
N PRO A 247 -27.70 -29.26 12.22
CA PRO A 247 -26.70 -28.18 12.29
C PRO A 247 -27.28 -26.77 12.10
N VAL A 248 -28.47 -26.67 11.49
CA VAL A 248 -29.20 -25.41 11.24
C VAL A 248 -30.69 -25.67 11.49
N ARG A 249 -31.37 -24.72 12.14
CA ARG A 249 -32.84 -24.68 12.31
C ARG A 249 -33.44 -23.66 11.35
N VAL A 250 -34.57 -24.02 10.76
CA VAL A 250 -35.37 -23.12 9.92
C VAL A 250 -36.66 -22.76 10.65
N ASP A 251 -36.98 -21.48 10.68
CA ASP A 251 -38.26 -20.94 11.10
C ASP A 251 -39.25 -21.02 9.92
N PRO A 252 -40.22 -21.96 9.95
CA PRO A 252 -41.14 -22.18 8.84
C PRO A 252 -42.10 -21.01 8.63
N GLU A 253 -42.31 -20.13 9.62
CA GLU A 253 -43.19 -18.97 9.49
C GLU A 253 -42.50 -17.80 8.77
N ARG A 254 -41.16 -17.79 8.76
CA ARG A 254 -40.35 -16.78 8.08
C ARG A 254 -39.80 -17.25 6.73
N CYS A 255 -39.71 -18.57 6.52
CA CYS A 255 -39.20 -19.13 5.27
C CYS A 255 -40.20 -18.89 4.12
N ASP A 256 -39.75 -18.27 3.04
CA ASP A 256 -40.55 -18.01 1.83
C ASP A 256 -40.27 -19.01 0.70
N GLY A 257 -39.36 -19.98 0.91
CA GLY A 257 -38.98 -20.98 -0.08
C GLY A 257 -38.13 -20.46 -1.25
N CYS A 258 -37.41 -19.34 -1.09
CA CYS A 258 -36.59 -18.75 -2.17
C CYS A 258 -35.41 -19.62 -2.65
N GLY A 259 -35.03 -20.67 -1.92
CA GLY A 259 -33.97 -21.62 -2.27
C GLY A 259 -32.54 -21.05 -2.32
N VAL A 260 -32.31 -19.84 -1.79
CA VAL A 260 -30.96 -19.24 -1.73
C VAL A 260 -29.99 -20.10 -0.92
N CYS A 261 -30.49 -20.70 0.18
CA CYS A 261 -29.72 -21.59 1.05
C CYS A 261 -29.24 -22.87 0.35
N GLU A 262 -30.08 -23.46 -0.50
CA GLU A 262 -29.75 -24.62 -1.34
C GLU A 262 -28.65 -24.26 -2.32
N ARG A 263 -28.85 -23.20 -3.11
CA ARG A 263 -27.90 -22.81 -4.17
C ARG A 263 -26.54 -22.32 -3.68
N LEU A 264 -26.44 -21.93 -2.41
CA LEU A 264 -25.19 -21.50 -1.78
C LEU A 264 -24.53 -22.58 -0.92
N CYS A 265 -25.16 -23.74 -0.75
CA CYS A 265 -24.60 -24.81 0.07
C CYS A 265 -23.43 -25.48 -0.67
N PRO A 266 -22.17 -25.34 -0.20
CA PRO A 266 -21.00 -25.85 -0.93
C PRO A 266 -20.90 -27.38 -0.96
N VAL A 267 -21.68 -28.07 -0.14
CA VAL A 267 -21.71 -29.53 0.01
C VAL A 267 -23.09 -30.11 -0.29
N ASP A 268 -23.96 -29.32 -0.92
CA ASP A 268 -25.31 -29.73 -1.34
C ASP A 268 -26.18 -30.39 -0.24
N PHE A 269 -26.01 -29.92 1.00
CA PHE A 269 -26.67 -30.50 2.16
C PHE A 269 -28.16 -30.09 2.28
N LEU A 270 -28.54 -28.94 1.73
CA LEU A 270 -29.84 -28.30 1.97
C LEU A 270 -30.76 -28.34 0.74
N ASP A 271 -32.07 -28.48 0.97
CA ASP A 271 -33.12 -28.28 -0.03
C ASP A 271 -33.64 -26.83 -0.08
N GLY A 272 -34.58 -26.55 -0.99
CA GLY A 272 -35.17 -25.23 -1.20
C GLY A 272 -35.94 -24.63 0.01
N LEU A 273 -36.21 -25.44 1.04
CA LEU A 273 -36.82 -25.05 2.31
C LEU A 273 -35.80 -24.98 3.45
N GLY A 274 -34.51 -25.11 3.15
CA GLY A 274 -33.41 -25.09 4.11
C GLY A 274 -33.36 -26.33 5.00
N GLN A 275 -33.99 -27.44 4.60
CA GLN A 275 -33.93 -28.72 5.32
C GLN A 275 -32.81 -29.61 4.76
N PRO A 276 -32.25 -30.53 5.56
CA PRO A 276 -31.32 -31.53 5.04
C PRO A 276 -31.95 -32.36 3.92
N ARG A 277 -31.22 -32.57 2.81
CA ARG A 277 -31.69 -33.50 1.76
C ARG A 277 -31.84 -34.92 2.31
N ALA A 278 -32.84 -35.64 1.79
CA ALA A 278 -33.14 -36.99 2.24
C ALA A 278 -31.93 -37.94 2.05
N GLY A 279 -31.58 -38.68 3.12
CA GLY A 279 -30.48 -39.66 3.11
C GLY A 279 -29.09 -39.10 3.45
N LEU A 280 -28.96 -37.80 3.75
CA LEU A 280 -27.70 -37.22 4.23
C LEU A 280 -27.64 -37.24 5.77
N GLU A 281 -26.51 -37.72 6.30
CA GLU A 281 -26.23 -37.68 7.74
C GLU A 281 -25.95 -36.23 8.21
N PRO A 282 -26.23 -35.87 9.48
CA PRO A 282 -25.96 -34.54 10.01
C PRO A 282 -24.50 -34.06 9.85
N ASP A 283 -23.56 -35.01 9.80
CA ASP A 283 -22.12 -34.76 9.64
C ASP A 283 -21.74 -34.37 8.19
N ALA A 284 -22.63 -34.52 7.20
CA ALA A 284 -22.40 -34.05 5.83
C ALA A 284 -22.35 -32.51 5.74
N CYS A 285 -22.92 -31.80 6.73
CA CYS A 285 -22.82 -30.36 6.81
C CYS A 285 -21.45 -29.92 7.36
N ILE A 286 -20.69 -29.18 6.54
CA ILE A 286 -19.38 -28.62 6.93
C ILE A 286 -19.45 -27.39 7.84
N ARG A 287 -20.66 -27.02 8.29
CA ARG A 287 -20.90 -25.89 9.22
C ARG A 287 -20.27 -24.56 8.79
N CYS A 288 -20.19 -24.32 7.48
CA CYS A 288 -19.65 -23.08 6.90
C CYS A 288 -20.55 -21.85 7.14
N GLN A 289 -21.84 -22.09 7.40
CA GLN A 289 -22.88 -21.12 7.76
C GLN A 289 -23.25 -20.09 6.69
N VAL A 290 -22.79 -20.26 5.45
CA VAL A 290 -23.17 -19.39 4.32
C VAL A 290 -24.68 -19.30 4.13
N CYS A 291 -25.41 -20.42 4.30
CA CYS A 291 -26.87 -20.47 4.17
C CYS A 291 -27.60 -19.57 5.19
N VAL A 292 -27.06 -19.46 6.40
CA VAL A 292 -27.59 -18.59 7.47
C VAL A 292 -27.36 -17.13 7.08
N GLU A 293 -26.17 -16.79 6.61
CA GLU A 293 -25.78 -15.42 6.26
C GLU A 293 -26.56 -14.86 5.07
N ALA A 294 -26.92 -15.73 4.12
CA ALA A 294 -27.57 -15.34 2.87
C ALA A 294 -29.10 -15.41 2.91
N CYS A 295 -29.70 -15.89 4.02
CA CYS A 295 -31.16 -16.03 4.13
C CYS A 295 -31.83 -14.64 4.13
N PRO A 296 -32.64 -14.29 3.11
CA PRO A 296 -33.19 -12.95 2.97
C PRO A 296 -34.26 -12.62 4.00
N THR A 297 -34.92 -13.63 4.56
CA THR A 297 -36.00 -13.50 5.55
C THR A 297 -35.55 -13.76 6.98
N ASP A 298 -34.24 -14.02 7.21
CA ASP A 298 -33.70 -14.38 8.53
C ASP A 298 -34.42 -15.61 9.15
N ALA A 299 -34.85 -16.54 8.29
CA ALA A 299 -35.52 -17.77 8.68
C ALA A 299 -34.56 -18.85 9.19
N MET A 300 -33.27 -18.77 8.86
CA MET A 300 -32.30 -19.79 9.24
C MET A 300 -31.48 -19.37 10.47
N ARG A 301 -31.27 -20.29 11.42
CA ARG A 301 -30.44 -20.09 12.60
C ARG A 301 -29.50 -21.28 12.81
N PRO A 302 -28.21 -21.07 13.12
CA PRO A 302 -27.31 -22.16 13.49
C PRO A 302 -27.76 -22.81 14.81
N VAL A 303 -27.52 -24.11 14.96
CA VAL A 303 -27.70 -24.83 16.22
C VAL A 303 -26.35 -24.96 16.90
N TYR A 304 -26.18 -24.29 18.04
CA TYR A 304 -24.92 -24.25 18.78
C TYR A 304 -24.82 -25.34 19.86
N GLY A 305 -23.61 -25.84 20.09
CA GLY A 305 -23.20 -26.50 21.33
C GLY A 305 -22.56 -25.51 22.33
N PRO A 306 -22.21 -25.94 23.55
CA PRO A 306 -21.80 -25.08 24.66
C PRO A 306 -20.45 -24.35 24.51
N GLU A 307 -19.70 -24.53 23.43
CA GLU A 307 -18.39 -23.90 23.20
C GLU A 307 -18.35 -23.29 21.80
N THR A 308 -18.24 -21.95 21.67
CA THR A 308 -17.71 -21.22 20.48
C THR A 308 -17.92 -19.67 20.49
N ALA A 309 -16.93 -18.93 19.96
CA ALA A 309 -16.77 -17.46 20.00
C ALA A 309 -16.57 -16.80 18.61
N THR A 310 -16.87 -15.49 18.46
CA THR A 310 -16.90 -14.67 17.20
C THR A 310 -16.09 -13.35 17.30
N LEU A 311 -15.52 -12.84 16.19
CA LEU A 311 -14.69 -11.61 16.08
C LEU A 311 -15.45 -10.27 15.90
N ALA A 312 -14.77 -9.15 16.23
CA ALA A 312 -15.28 -7.80 16.50
C ALA A 312 -15.49 -6.83 15.30
N SER A 313 -15.17 -7.19 14.05
CA SER A 313 -15.34 -6.29 12.89
C SER A 313 -16.80 -6.05 12.47
N THR A 314 -17.74 -6.83 13.00
CA THR A 314 -19.15 -6.87 12.58
C THR A 314 -20.07 -5.94 13.41
N LEU A 315 -19.52 -5.11 14.29
CA LEU A 315 -20.25 -4.34 15.31
C LEU A 315 -20.79 -2.97 14.86
N GLY A 316 -20.49 -2.50 13.65
CA GLY A 316 -20.83 -1.15 13.21
C GLY A 316 -22.32 -0.83 12.97
N HIS A 317 -23.25 -1.81 13.00
CA HIS A 317 -24.57 -1.59 12.38
C HIS A 317 -25.85 -1.93 13.15
N ARG A 318 -25.86 -2.56 14.34
CA ARG A 318 -27.13 -3.06 14.92
C ARG A 318 -27.21 -2.94 16.46
N PRO A 319 -28.13 -2.18 17.09
CA PRO A 319 -28.14 -1.86 18.53
C PRO A 319 -28.63 -2.96 19.51
N GLY A 320 -28.83 -4.20 19.05
CA GLY A 320 -29.39 -5.29 19.88
C GLY A 320 -28.38 -6.07 20.76
N TRP A 321 -27.07 -5.86 20.59
CA TRP A 321 -26.03 -6.66 21.24
C TRP A 321 -25.70 -6.21 22.67
N LEU A 322 -25.73 -4.90 22.95
CA LEU A 322 -25.50 -4.33 24.29
C LEU A 322 -26.56 -4.79 25.29
N ALA A 323 -27.80 -4.99 24.84
CA ALA A 323 -28.90 -5.48 25.67
C ALA A 323 -28.63 -6.88 26.29
N ARG A 324 -27.75 -7.70 25.68
CA ARG A 324 -27.41 -9.03 26.24
C ARG A 324 -26.39 -8.97 27.38
N LEU A 325 -25.55 -7.93 27.45
CA LEU A 325 -24.64 -7.72 28.58
C LEU A 325 -25.39 -7.38 29.88
N SER A 326 -26.61 -6.85 29.76
CA SER A 326 -27.50 -6.49 30.86
C SER A 326 -28.66 -7.47 31.10
N GLY A 327 -28.88 -8.44 30.21
CA GLY A 327 -29.93 -9.46 30.33
C GLY A 327 -31.30 -9.11 29.72
N ALA A 328 -31.37 -8.17 28.76
CA ALA A 328 -32.60 -7.71 28.10
C ALA A 328 -32.81 -8.30 26.67
N ALA A 329 -34.08 -8.45 26.26
CA ALA A 329 -34.48 -8.96 24.94
C ALA A 329 -34.21 -7.95 23.79
N GLY A 330 -33.61 -8.39 22.67
CA GLY A 330 -33.19 -7.52 21.54
C GLY A 330 -34.21 -7.40 20.36
N PRO A 331 -34.16 -6.35 19.52
CA PRO A 331 -35.17 -6.02 18.49
C PRO A 331 -35.05 -6.75 17.14
N SER A 332 -36.13 -6.72 16.34
CA SER A 332 -36.54 -7.68 15.27
C SER A 332 -36.43 -7.23 13.78
N THR A 333 -35.55 -6.29 13.40
CA THR A 333 -35.47 -5.83 11.99
C THR A 333 -34.63 -6.75 11.06
N PRO A 334 -35.13 -7.06 9.82
CA PRO A 334 -34.50 -7.98 8.86
C PRO A 334 -33.17 -7.47 8.26
N ALA A 335 -32.36 -8.38 7.72
CA ALA A 335 -31.04 -8.10 7.16
C ALA A 335 -31.09 -7.65 5.67
N PRO A 336 -30.12 -6.85 5.18
CA PRO A 336 -30.01 -6.53 3.75
C PRO A 336 -29.51 -7.76 2.95
N PHE A 337 -29.99 -7.85 1.70
CA PHE A 337 -29.73 -8.94 0.75
C PHE A 337 -28.23 -9.10 0.42
N PRO A 338 -27.71 -10.31 0.14
CA PRO A 338 -26.35 -10.48 -0.38
C PRO A 338 -26.17 -9.76 -1.74
N PRO A 339 -24.98 -9.22 -2.04
CA PRO A 339 -24.69 -8.60 -3.33
C PRO A 339 -25.02 -9.51 -4.52
N SER A 340 -25.53 -8.95 -5.61
CA SER A 340 -25.93 -9.68 -6.83
C SER A 340 -24.80 -10.52 -7.43
N TYR A 341 -23.56 -10.03 -7.38
CA TYR A 341 -22.39 -10.76 -7.89
C TYR A 341 -22.04 -12.00 -7.06
N LEU A 342 -22.52 -12.12 -5.81
CA LEU A 342 -22.37 -13.33 -5.00
C LEU A 342 -23.53 -14.31 -5.18
N LEU A 343 -24.64 -13.87 -5.77
CA LEU A 343 -25.77 -14.75 -6.03
C LEU A 343 -25.47 -15.70 -7.19
N PRO A 344 -25.90 -16.96 -7.10
CA PRO A 344 -25.78 -17.92 -8.20
C PRO A 344 -26.32 -17.33 -9.51
N LYS A 345 -25.51 -17.38 -10.56
CA LYS A 345 -25.90 -17.08 -11.94
C LYS A 345 -26.00 -18.42 -12.67
N ALA A 346 -27.08 -18.61 -13.43
CA ALA A 346 -27.16 -19.77 -14.32
C ALA A 346 -26.02 -19.67 -15.35
N PRO A 347 -25.30 -20.77 -15.64
CA PRO A 347 -24.32 -20.77 -16.71
C PRO A 347 -25.01 -20.45 -18.04
N SER A 348 -24.31 -19.71 -18.90
CA SER A 348 -24.76 -19.43 -20.27
C SER A 348 -24.83 -20.70 -21.11
N GLU A 349 -25.77 -20.75 -22.06
CA GLU A 349 -25.77 -21.81 -23.08
C GLU A 349 -24.45 -21.74 -23.88
N GLY A 350 -23.67 -22.82 -23.84
CA GLY A 350 -22.36 -22.92 -24.54
C GLY A 350 -21.11 -22.76 -23.66
N GLY A 351 -21.25 -22.63 -22.33
CA GLY A 351 -20.11 -22.48 -21.40
C GLY A 351 -20.04 -21.09 -20.78
N PRO A 352 -19.09 -20.81 -19.87
CA PRO A 352 -18.94 -19.50 -19.24
C PRO A 352 -18.46 -18.46 -20.26
N ARG A 353 -18.87 -17.20 -20.10
CA ARG A 353 -18.37 -16.09 -20.92
C ARG A 353 -17.17 -15.41 -20.28
N TYR A 354 -17.30 -15.00 -19.02
CA TYR A 354 -16.28 -14.34 -18.23
C TYR A 354 -15.98 -15.08 -16.93
N VAL A 355 -14.69 -15.36 -16.71
CA VAL A 355 -14.19 -15.94 -15.46
C VAL A 355 -13.04 -15.09 -14.93
N LEU A 356 -13.16 -14.61 -13.70
CA LEU A 356 -12.11 -13.87 -13.00
C LEU A 356 -11.40 -14.81 -12.03
N GLY A 357 -10.11 -15.06 -12.23
CA GLY A 357 -9.27 -15.79 -11.28
C GLY A 357 -8.48 -14.85 -10.39
N LEU A 358 -8.37 -15.18 -9.11
CA LEU A 358 -7.74 -14.36 -8.07
C LEU A 358 -6.72 -15.17 -7.26
N ALA A 359 -5.53 -14.60 -7.10
CA ALA A 359 -4.53 -15.02 -6.13
C ALA A 359 -4.63 -14.10 -4.91
N VAL A 360 -5.43 -14.48 -3.91
CA VAL A 360 -5.75 -13.60 -2.75
C VAL A 360 -5.80 -14.31 -1.41
N MET A 361 -5.70 -15.65 -1.38
CA MET A 361 -5.55 -16.40 -0.12
C MET A 361 -4.08 -16.52 0.32
N THR A 362 -3.15 -16.14 -0.56
CA THR A 362 -1.71 -16.13 -0.30
C THR A 362 -1.29 -14.90 0.50
N MET A 363 -0.15 -15.02 1.18
CA MET A 363 0.43 -13.92 1.97
C MET A 363 0.98 -12.80 1.08
N GLN A 364 1.44 -13.13 -0.12
CA GLN A 364 2.14 -12.23 -1.02
C GLN A 364 1.74 -12.52 -2.47
N GLU A 365 2.19 -11.66 -3.39
CA GLU A 365 2.05 -11.86 -4.84
C GLU A 365 0.60 -11.94 -5.31
N HIS A 366 -0.24 -11.06 -4.76
CA HIS A 366 -1.64 -11.00 -5.16
C HIS A 366 -1.76 -10.64 -6.65
N ALA A 367 -2.67 -11.33 -7.34
CA ALA A 367 -2.85 -11.16 -8.79
C ALA A 367 -4.31 -11.40 -9.20
N ALA A 368 -4.67 -10.88 -10.38
CA ALA A 368 -5.94 -11.12 -11.02
C ALA A 368 -5.74 -11.54 -12.49
N VAL A 369 -6.58 -12.44 -12.97
CA VAL A 369 -6.59 -12.93 -14.36
C VAL A 369 -8.02 -12.99 -14.87
N LEU A 370 -8.25 -12.51 -16.08
CA LEU A 370 -9.56 -12.51 -16.71
C LEU A 370 -9.55 -13.39 -17.96
N LEU A 371 -10.51 -14.31 -18.02
CA LEU A 371 -10.86 -15.09 -19.20
C LEU A 371 -12.12 -14.51 -19.84
N ARG A 372 -12.13 -14.47 -21.17
CA ARG A 372 -13.31 -14.16 -21.99
C ARG A 372 -13.42 -15.18 -23.12
N ASP A 373 -14.55 -15.88 -23.22
CA ASP A 373 -14.87 -16.77 -24.35
C ASP A 373 -13.75 -17.77 -24.71
N GLY A 374 -13.00 -18.25 -23.71
CA GLY A 374 -11.90 -19.20 -23.90
C GLY A 374 -10.56 -18.53 -24.25
N GLU A 375 -10.43 -17.23 -24.04
CA GLU A 375 -9.20 -16.47 -24.26
C GLU A 375 -8.73 -15.79 -22.96
N LEU A 376 -7.41 -15.81 -22.73
CA LEU A 376 -6.77 -15.01 -21.69
C LEU A 376 -6.68 -13.56 -22.17
N VAL A 377 -7.59 -12.72 -21.71
CA VAL A 377 -7.66 -11.30 -22.11
C VAL A 377 -6.81 -10.38 -21.23
N GLY A 378 -6.45 -10.82 -20.02
CA GLY A 378 -5.44 -10.12 -19.23
C GLY A 378 -5.05 -10.79 -17.92
N ALA A 379 -3.84 -10.48 -17.47
CA ALA A 379 -3.27 -10.97 -16.21
C ALA A 379 -2.37 -9.89 -15.58
N ILE A 380 -2.60 -9.55 -14.31
CA ILE A 380 -1.91 -8.45 -13.63
C ILE A 380 -1.54 -8.83 -12.20
N GLU A 381 -0.26 -8.74 -11.86
CA GLU A 381 0.22 -8.81 -10.47
C GLU A 381 0.07 -7.45 -9.79
N LEU A 382 -0.44 -7.42 -8.55
CA LEU A 382 -0.68 -6.22 -7.76
C LEU A 382 0.58 -5.37 -7.58
N GLU A 383 1.74 -6.03 -7.44
CA GLU A 383 3.03 -5.34 -7.27
C GLU A 383 3.38 -4.40 -8.42
N ARG A 384 2.92 -4.71 -9.65
CA ARG A 384 3.21 -3.86 -10.82
C ARG A 384 2.50 -2.53 -10.73
N LEU A 385 1.29 -2.49 -10.18
CA LEU A 385 0.47 -1.28 -10.10
C LEU A 385 0.78 -0.45 -8.85
N ASN A 386 0.99 -1.07 -7.69
CA ASN A 386 1.24 -0.34 -6.45
C ASN A 386 2.73 -0.06 -6.18
N ARG A 387 3.61 -0.57 -7.06
CA ARG A 387 5.07 -0.42 -7.00
C ARG A 387 5.71 -0.99 -5.72
N ARG A 388 5.03 -1.92 -5.05
CA ARG A 388 5.53 -2.65 -3.86
C ARG A 388 5.79 -4.10 -4.24
N ARG A 389 7.05 -4.51 -4.21
CA ARG A 389 7.46 -5.88 -4.55
C ARG A 389 6.85 -6.90 -3.59
N HIS A 390 6.38 -8.01 -4.13
CA HIS A 390 5.66 -9.08 -3.42
C HIS A 390 4.38 -8.58 -2.70
N ALA A 391 3.71 -7.56 -3.27
CA ALA A 391 2.51 -7.00 -2.67
C ALA A 391 1.41 -8.04 -2.45
N GLY A 392 0.87 -8.04 -1.23
CA GLY A 392 -0.35 -8.72 -0.84
C GLY A 392 -1.18 -7.84 0.08
N TRP A 393 -2.41 -8.28 0.37
CA TRP A 393 -3.26 -7.66 1.37
C TRP A 393 -3.02 -8.25 2.77
N HIS A 394 -2.98 -7.39 3.79
CA HIS A 394 -2.86 -7.79 5.19
C HIS A 394 -3.84 -7.02 6.07
N PRO A 395 -4.43 -7.67 7.08
CA PRO A 395 -5.26 -6.99 8.06
C PRO A 395 -4.42 -6.00 8.90
N PRO A 396 -4.92 -4.77 9.17
CA PRO A 396 -4.22 -3.79 9.99
C PRO A 396 -3.86 -4.34 11.38
N GLY A 397 -2.62 -4.13 11.81
CA GLY A 397 -2.14 -4.54 13.14
C GLY A 397 -1.93 -6.05 13.32
N ARG A 398 -2.13 -6.87 12.28
CA ARG A 398 -2.02 -8.35 12.35
C ARG A 398 -1.16 -8.89 11.21
N PRO A 399 0.17 -8.61 11.21
CA PRO A 399 1.07 -9.16 10.20
C PRO A 399 1.06 -10.69 10.26
N GLY A 400 1.19 -11.36 9.11
CA GLY A 400 1.18 -12.82 9.06
C GLY A 400 -0.21 -13.47 8.91
N VAL A 401 -1.29 -12.70 9.00
CA VAL A 401 -2.66 -13.24 8.94
C VAL A 401 -3.28 -13.03 7.55
N THR A 402 -3.89 -14.09 6.99
CA THR A 402 -4.70 -14.06 5.75
C THR A 402 -6.10 -14.61 5.97
N ALA A 403 -6.98 -14.44 4.97
CA ALA A 403 -8.29 -15.09 4.94
C ALA A 403 -8.22 -16.63 4.90
N ALA A 404 -7.06 -17.22 4.58
CA ALA A 404 -6.87 -18.67 4.60
C ALA A 404 -6.71 -19.23 6.03
N VAL A 405 -6.24 -18.41 6.98
CA VAL A 405 -6.01 -18.80 8.38
C VAL A 405 -7.00 -18.18 9.34
N ASP A 406 -7.56 -17.02 9.02
CA ASP A 406 -8.56 -16.36 9.83
C ASP A 406 -9.96 -16.48 9.20
N PRO A 407 -10.85 -17.33 9.75
CA PRO A 407 -12.18 -17.54 9.21
C PRO A 407 -13.11 -16.31 9.29
N THR A 408 -12.67 -15.21 9.91
CA THR A 408 -13.47 -14.00 10.13
C THR A 408 -13.20 -12.87 9.16
N ILE A 409 -12.09 -12.96 8.44
CA ILE A 409 -11.82 -12.08 7.30
C ILE A 409 -12.82 -12.46 6.22
N CYS A 410 -13.43 -11.49 5.55
CA CYS A 410 -14.27 -11.78 4.39
C CYS A 410 -13.37 -11.81 3.14
N VAL A 411 -13.62 -12.74 2.22
CA VAL A 411 -12.83 -12.90 0.98
C VAL A 411 -12.74 -11.58 0.19
N GLU A 412 -13.79 -10.77 0.19
CA GLU A 412 -13.86 -9.49 -0.53
C GLU A 412 -12.91 -8.44 0.07
N GLN A 413 -12.57 -8.57 1.35
CA GLN A 413 -11.58 -7.68 1.98
C GLN A 413 -10.18 -7.95 1.43
N THR A 414 -9.91 -9.16 0.92
CA THR A 414 -8.60 -9.54 0.39
C THR A 414 -8.47 -9.30 -1.11
N PHE A 415 -9.51 -8.78 -1.77
CA PHE A 415 -9.50 -8.54 -3.21
C PHE A 415 -8.41 -7.53 -3.61
N CYS A 416 -7.65 -7.88 -4.63
CA CYS A 416 -6.68 -7.01 -5.26
C CYS A 416 -7.38 -6.01 -6.21
N PHE A 417 -8.06 -5.02 -5.64
CA PHE A 417 -8.95 -4.11 -6.37
C PHE A 417 -8.30 -3.41 -7.58
N ALA A 418 -7.02 -3.01 -7.49
CA ALA A 418 -6.35 -2.32 -8.59
C ALA A 418 -6.20 -3.23 -9.85
N PRO A 419 -5.63 -4.45 -9.75
CA PRO A 419 -5.66 -5.44 -10.83
C PRO A 419 -7.06 -5.76 -11.36
N ILE A 420 -8.03 -6.02 -10.46
CA ILE A 420 -9.40 -6.35 -10.86
C ILE A 420 -9.99 -5.21 -11.68
N ARG A 421 -9.91 -3.97 -11.19
CA ARG A 421 -10.45 -2.80 -11.89
C ARG A 421 -9.78 -2.60 -13.24
N ALA A 422 -8.45 -2.75 -13.33
CA ALA A 422 -7.74 -2.60 -14.59
C ALA A 422 -8.20 -3.60 -15.66
N LEU A 423 -8.48 -4.84 -15.28
CA LEU A 423 -9.00 -5.87 -16.19
C LEU A 423 -10.45 -5.62 -16.62
N LEU A 424 -11.31 -5.28 -15.65
CA LEU A 424 -12.73 -5.03 -15.94
C LEU A 424 -12.93 -3.74 -16.75
N ASP A 425 -12.20 -2.66 -16.43
CA ASP A 425 -12.24 -1.39 -17.17
C ASP A 425 -11.77 -1.57 -18.62
N ALA A 426 -10.75 -2.40 -18.85
CA ALA A 426 -10.24 -2.71 -20.19
C ALA A 426 -11.28 -3.45 -21.06
N GLU A 427 -12.10 -4.29 -20.43
CA GLU A 427 -13.17 -5.04 -21.10
C GLU A 427 -14.53 -4.31 -21.10
N GLY A 428 -14.65 -3.20 -20.36
CA GLY A 428 -15.91 -2.45 -20.24
C GLY A 428 -17.01 -3.22 -19.50
N ILE A 429 -16.64 -4.09 -18.56
CA ILE A 429 -17.57 -4.95 -17.79
C ILE A 429 -17.49 -4.66 -16.29
N THR A 430 -18.37 -5.30 -15.52
CA THR A 430 -18.44 -5.21 -14.05
C THR A 430 -18.38 -6.60 -13.42
N LEU A 431 -18.34 -6.67 -12.07
CA LEU A 431 -18.42 -7.95 -11.36
C LEU A 431 -19.75 -8.69 -11.59
N ASP A 432 -20.83 -7.99 -11.93
CA ASP A 432 -22.13 -8.62 -12.20
C ASP A 432 -22.15 -9.39 -13.53
N ASP A 433 -21.29 -9.00 -14.48
CA ASP A 433 -21.15 -9.67 -15.78
C ASP A 433 -20.47 -11.03 -15.64
N LEU A 434 -19.63 -11.21 -14.60
CA LEU A 434 -18.90 -12.45 -14.36
C LEU A 434 -19.82 -13.63 -14.05
N GLU A 435 -19.59 -14.76 -14.71
CA GLU A 435 -20.20 -16.04 -14.35
C GLU A 435 -19.56 -16.63 -13.09
N CYS A 436 -18.26 -16.42 -12.90
CA CYS A 436 -17.49 -16.99 -11.80
C CYS A 436 -16.33 -16.10 -11.35
N ILE A 437 -16.10 -16.08 -10.04
CA ILE A 437 -14.89 -15.57 -9.38
C ILE A 437 -14.16 -16.76 -8.77
N ALA A 438 -13.07 -17.19 -9.40
CA ALA A 438 -12.28 -18.31 -8.94
C ALA A 438 -11.16 -17.84 -8.00
N VAL A 439 -11.01 -18.47 -6.84
CA VAL A 439 -10.06 -18.07 -5.79
C VAL A 439 -9.09 -19.22 -5.53
N ASN A 440 -7.80 -18.91 -5.45
CA ASN A 440 -6.76 -19.87 -5.10
C ASN A 440 -6.82 -20.24 -3.62
N GLY A 441 -6.87 -21.52 -3.28
CA GLY A 441 -6.96 -22.02 -1.92
C GLY A 441 -8.35 -21.89 -1.27
N LEU A 442 -8.45 -22.44 -0.06
CA LEU A 442 -9.67 -22.40 0.74
C LEU A 442 -9.66 -21.26 1.75
N HIS A 443 -10.80 -20.58 1.86
CA HIS A 443 -11.06 -19.66 2.96
C HIS A 443 -11.00 -20.41 4.30
N GLY A 444 -10.49 -19.79 5.37
CA GLY A 444 -10.34 -20.41 6.70
C GLY A 444 -11.65 -21.02 7.22
N ARG A 445 -12.79 -20.41 6.87
CA ARG A 445 -14.14 -20.89 7.20
C ARG A 445 -14.51 -22.25 6.58
N LEU A 446 -13.90 -22.59 5.46
CA LEU A 446 -14.08 -23.86 4.74
C LEU A 446 -12.97 -24.83 5.11
N ARG A 447 -11.75 -24.31 5.29
CA ARG A 447 -10.54 -25.07 5.55
C ARG A 447 -10.67 -26.05 6.72
N HIS A 448 -11.26 -25.64 7.85
CA HIS A 448 -11.38 -26.50 9.04
C HIS A 448 -12.16 -27.79 8.82
N ALA A 449 -13.05 -27.85 7.83
CA ALA A 449 -13.80 -29.07 7.51
C ALA A 449 -12.97 -30.10 6.73
N PHE A 450 -11.82 -29.70 6.18
CA PHE A 450 -10.98 -30.49 5.29
C PHE A 450 -9.50 -30.48 5.70
N SER A 451 -9.19 -29.99 6.91
CA SER A 451 -7.81 -29.71 7.37
C SER A 451 -7.47 -30.50 8.63
N PHE A 452 -7.42 -31.83 8.50
CA PHE A 452 -6.60 -32.66 9.36
C PHE A 452 -5.42 -33.14 8.52
N ILE A 453 -4.22 -32.86 8.99
CA ILE A 453 -2.94 -33.22 8.37
C ILE A 453 -2.84 -34.74 8.05
N ASP A 454 -3.68 -35.55 8.71
CA ASP A 454 -3.72 -37.01 8.62
C ASP A 454 -4.84 -37.57 7.72
N ASP A 455 -5.70 -36.74 7.11
CA ASP A 455 -6.75 -37.22 6.20
C ASP A 455 -6.17 -37.47 4.79
N GLU A 456 -6.23 -38.73 4.33
CA GLU A 456 -5.81 -39.13 2.97
C GLU A 456 -6.70 -38.56 1.86
N GLU A 457 -7.83 -37.91 2.21
CA GLU A 457 -8.78 -37.35 1.24
C GLU A 457 -8.27 -36.06 0.59
N ALA A 458 -8.56 -35.87 -0.70
CA ALA A 458 -8.19 -34.65 -1.41
C ALA A 458 -9.09 -33.47 -0.99
N ILE A 459 -8.49 -32.27 -0.89
CA ILE A 459 -9.26 -31.04 -0.66
C ILE A 459 -10.18 -30.80 -1.89
N PRO A 460 -11.51 -30.68 -1.70
CA PRO A 460 -12.43 -30.50 -2.81
C PRO A 460 -12.43 -29.06 -3.33
N ALA A 461 -12.78 -28.89 -4.61
CA ALA A 461 -13.20 -27.61 -5.15
C ALA A 461 -14.59 -27.25 -4.62
N LEU A 462 -14.75 -26.06 -4.02
CA LEU A 462 -15.98 -25.67 -3.33
C LEU A 462 -16.60 -24.44 -3.97
N ARG A 463 -17.86 -24.57 -4.41
CA ARG A 463 -18.61 -23.46 -4.98
C ARG A 463 -19.54 -22.83 -3.95
N VAL A 464 -19.45 -21.53 -3.80
CA VAL A 464 -20.33 -20.70 -2.97
C VAL A 464 -20.88 -19.58 -3.85
N GLY A 465 -22.06 -19.79 -4.42
CA GLY A 465 -22.65 -18.85 -5.38
C GLY A 465 -21.81 -18.76 -6.65
N ARG A 466 -21.30 -17.57 -6.97
CA ARG A 466 -20.34 -17.37 -8.07
C ARG A 466 -18.88 -17.54 -7.67
N VAL A 467 -18.58 -17.68 -6.37
CA VAL A 467 -17.20 -17.87 -5.91
C VAL A 467 -16.86 -19.35 -5.96
N LEU A 468 -15.77 -19.71 -6.63
CA LEU A 468 -15.24 -21.06 -6.67
C LEU A 468 -13.88 -21.10 -6.00
N TYR A 469 -13.79 -21.74 -4.84
CA TYR A 469 -12.54 -21.98 -4.13
C TYR A 469 -11.89 -23.25 -4.68
N LEU A 470 -10.64 -23.14 -5.13
CA LEU A 470 -9.89 -24.22 -5.77
C LEU A 470 -8.61 -24.48 -5.00
N PRO A 471 -8.24 -25.74 -4.68
CA PRO A 471 -7.01 -26.03 -3.94
C PRO A 471 -5.76 -25.37 -4.55
N HIS A 472 -4.88 -24.81 -3.72
CA HIS A 472 -3.72 -24.01 -4.12
C HIS A 472 -2.82 -24.75 -5.11
N HIS A 473 -2.38 -25.98 -4.78
CA HIS A 473 -1.54 -26.74 -5.71
C HIS A 473 -2.28 -27.23 -6.95
N LEU A 474 -3.61 -27.41 -6.90
CA LEU A 474 -4.40 -27.65 -8.11
C LEU A 474 -4.37 -26.43 -9.01
N THR A 475 -4.47 -25.21 -8.46
CA THR A 475 -4.36 -23.99 -9.27
C THR A 475 -2.95 -23.83 -9.86
N HIS A 476 -1.88 -24.14 -9.12
CA HIS A 476 -0.54 -24.23 -9.71
C HIS A 476 -0.49 -25.21 -10.88
N ALA A 477 -1.00 -26.43 -10.68
CA ALA A 477 -1.01 -27.47 -11.70
C ALA A 477 -1.82 -27.07 -12.94
N ALA A 478 -3.02 -26.51 -12.74
CA ALA A 478 -3.89 -26.04 -13.81
C ALA A 478 -3.25 -24.89 -14.59
N SER A 479 -2.57 -23.97 -13.91
CA SER A 479 -1.87 -22.86 -14.58
C SER A 479 -0.82 -23.36 -15.58
N ALA A 480 -0.17 -24.49 -15.28
CA ALA A 480 0.84 -25.08 -16.14
C ALA A 480 0.22 -25.98 -17.23
N PHE A 481 -0.54 -27.00 -16.84
CA PHE A 481 -1.04 -28.01 -17.76
C PHE A 481 -2.01 -27.43 -18.79
N ARG A 482 -2.98 -26.62 -18.37
CA ARG A 482 -4.05 -26.10 -19.24
C ARG A 482 -3.54 -25.16 -20.35
N LEU A 483 -2.31 -24.70 -20.22
CA LEU A 483 -1.63 -23.79 -21.15
C LEU A 483 -0.40 -24.42 -21.79
N SER A 484 -0.12 -25.69 -21.51
CA SER A 484 1.08 -26.37 -22.01
C SER A 484 0.97 -26.82 -23.46
N GLY A 485 -0.26 -26.91 -24.01
CA GLY A 485 -0.54 -27.54 -25.30
C GLY A 485 -0.49 -29.08 -25.26
N GLN A 486 -0.41 -29.68 -24.07
CA GLN A 486 -0.38 -31.13 -23.88
C GLN A 486 -1.79 -31.69 -23.68
N ASP A 487 -2.11 -32.81 -24.35
CA ASP A 487 -3.38 -33.53 -24.16
C ASP A 487 -3.37 -34.40 -22.89
N SER A 488 -2.20 -34.92 -22.55
CA SER A 488 -1.91 -35.65 -21.31
C SER A 488 -0.47 -35.41 -20.88
N GLY A 489 -0.21 -35.54 -19.58
CA GLY A 489 1.14 -35.37 -19.06
C GLY A 489 1.23 -35.46 -17.54
N TRP A 490 2.45 -35.34 -17.06
CA TRP A 490 2.75 -35.21 -15.63
C TRP A 490 2.82 -33.73 -15.26
N VAL A 491 2.33 -33.39 -14.08
CA VAL A 491 2.44 -32.02 -13.55
C VAL A 491 3.11 -32.09 -12.19
N MET A 492 4.16 -31.30 -11.99
CA MET A 492 4.81 -31.17 -10.69
C MET A 492 4.74 -29.73 -10.21
N THR A 493 4.27 -29.58 -8.99
CA THR A 493 4.17 -28.28 -8.31
C THR A 493 5.04 -28.33 -7.07
N LEU A 494 5.95 -27.38 -6.91
CA LEU A 494 6.83 -27.27 -5.74
C LEU A 494 6.82 -25.83 -5.25
N ASP A 495 6.44 -25.62 -4.00
CA ASP A 495 6.18 -24.29 -3.47
C ASP A 495 6.69 -24.13 -2.03
N GLY A 496 6.45 -22.96 -1.43
CA GLY A 496 6.61 -22.76 0.01
C GLY A 496 5.56 -23.54 0.79
N ARG A 497 4.32 -23.05 0.79
CA ARG A 497 3.18 -23.67 1.48
C ARG A 497 1.87 -23.35 0.73
N GLY A 498 1.04 -24.35 0.50
CA GLY A 498 -0.34 -24.23 0.03
C GLY A 498 -1.36 -24.43 1.15
N ASP A 499 -2.52 -25.02 0.84
CA ASP A 499 -3.58 -25.26 1.83
C ASP A 499 -3.18 -26.31 2.88
N ARG A 500 -2.52 -27.39 2.42
CA ARG A 500 -1.97 -28.47 3.25
C ARG A 500 -0.62 -29.01 2.77
N GLU A 501 -0.21 -28.70 1.54
CA GLU A 501 0.98 -29.28 0.92
C GLU A 501 2.00 -28.19 0.56
N CYS A 502 3.28 -28.56 0.49
CA CYS A 502 4.36 -27.72 -0.06
C CYS A 502 4.85 -28.23 -1.41
N GLY A 503 4.33 -29.36 -1.87
CA GLY A 503 4.61 -29.92 -3.19
C GLY A 503 3.63 -31.01 -3.56
N ALA A 504 3.40 -31.22 -4.85
CA ALA A 504 2.54 -32.28 -5.35
C ALA A 504 2.92 -32.72 -6.77
N VAL A 505 2.71 -34.01 -7.06
CA VAL A 505 2.79 -34.62 -8.38
C VAL A 505 1.40 -35.04 -8.82
N PHE A 506 1.03 -34.65 -10.03
CA PHE A 506 -0.26 -34.92 -10.64
C PHE A 506 -0.10 -35.68 -11.95
N ARG A 507 -1.12 -36.46 -12.28
CA ARG A 507 -1.36 -36.98 -13.62
C ARG A 507 -2.50 -36.20 -14.24
N ALA A 508 -2.27 -35.65 -15.42
CA ALA A 508 -3.30 -34.96 -16.21
C ALA A 508 -3.64 -35.79 -17.46
N GLU A 509 -4.91 -36.17 -17.61
CA GLU A 509 -5.38 -37.03 -18.70
C GLU A 509 -6.89 -36.85 -18.91
N GLY A 510 -7.35 -36.85 -20.17
CA GLY A 510 -8.77 -36.72 -20.48
C GLY A 510 -9.39 -35.40 -20.02
N GLY A 511 -8.57 -34.34 -19.88
CA GLY A 511 -8.99 -33.06 -19.34
C GLY A 511 -9.08 -33.00 -17.81
N GLU A 512 -8.77 -34.07 -17.08
CA GLU A 512 -8.78 -34.07 -15.61
C GLU A 512 -7.37 -33.98 -15.05
N ILE A 513 -7.20 -33.31 -13.90
CA ILE A 513 -5.92 -33.19 -13.18
C ILE A 513 -6.07 -33.91 -11.84
N ARG A 514 -5.38 -35.04 -11.67
CA ARG A 514 -5.46 -35.88 -10.46
C ARG A 514 -4.14 -35.87 -9.69
N ALA A 515 -4.19 -35.51 -8.41
CA ALA A 515 -3.04 -35.65 -7.53
C ALA A 515 -2.73 -37.13 -7.28
N LEU A 516 -1.47 -37.52 -7.44
CA LEU A 516 -0.97 -38.86 -7.14
C LEU A 516 -0.15 -38.86 -5.84
N ARG A 517 0.62 -37.78 -5.62
CA ARG A 517 1.42 -37.60 -4.42
C ARG A 517 1.39 -36.15 -3.95
N THR A 518 1.30 -35.95 -2.65
CA THR A 518 1.43 -34.64 -1.98
C THR A 518 2.48 -34.71 -0.90
N VAL A 519 3.28 -33.65 -0.77
CA VAL A 519 4.22 -33.44 0.33
C VAL A 519 3.57 -32.49 1.31
N LEU A 520 3.18 -32.98 2.49
CA LEU A 520 2.46 -32.18 3.48
C LEU A 520 3.31 -31.04 4.03
N ALA A 521 2.71 -29.86 4.13
CA ALA A 521 3.26 -28.66 4.75
C ALA A 521 2.91 -28.65 6.25
N LEU A 522 3.74 -29.33 7.05
CA LEU A 522 3.67 -29.24 8.52
C LEU A 522 4.34 -27.95 9.01
N ASP A 523 4.28 -27.69 10.31
CA ASP A 523 4.85 -26.49 10.94
C ASP A 523 6.32 -26.25 10.58
N ASP A 524 7.08 -27.28 10.24
CA ASP A 524 8.50 -27.25 9.85
C ASP A 524 8.81 -27.79 8.43
N ARG A 525 7.81 -28.26 7.66
CA ARG A 525 8.03 -28.90 6.35
C ARG A 525 7.68 -27.97 5.18
N SER A 526 8.68 -27.33 4.60
CA SER A 526 8.53 -26.47 3.43
C SER A 526 9.76 -26.59 2.52
N ILE A 527 9.57 -27.09 1.29
CA ILE A 527 10.68 -27.22 0.33
C ILE A 527 11.22 -25.83 -0.04
N GLY A 528 10.32 -24.88 -0.36
CA GLY A 528 10.69 -23.49 -0.61
C GLY A 528 11.31 -22.82 0.62
N GLY A 529 10.84 -23.17 1.81
CA GLY A 529 11.30 -22.61 3.08
C GLY A 529 12.70 -23.05 3.49
N VAL A 530 13.11 -24.29 3.20
CA VAL A 530 14.51 -24.73 3.33
C VAL A 530 15.43 -23.89 2.44
N TYR A 531 15.02 -23.68 1.18
CA TYR A 531 15.79 -22.87 0.24
C TYR A 531 15.87 -21.41 0.70
N GLU A 532 14.78 -20.86 1.21
CA GLU A 532 14.74 -19.52 1.80
C GLU A 532 15.61 -19.41 3.05
N GLY A 533 15.59 -20.41 3.94
CA GLY A 533 16.41 -20.45 5.15
C GLY A 533 17.89 -20.31 4.84
N VAL A 534 18.40 -21.13 3.92
CA VAL A 534 19.81 -21.04 3.47
C VAL A 534 20.08 -19.72 2.74
N THR A 535 19.12 -19.22 1.97
CA THR A 535 19.23 -17.90 1.31
C THR A 535 19.40 -16.76 2.33
N ARG A 536 18.73 -16.84 3.49
CA ARG A 536 18.91 -15.89 4.60
C ARG A 536 20.27 -16.05 5.27
N VAL A 537 20.74 -17.28 5.50
CA VAL A 537 22.11 -17.54 6.01
C VAL A 537 23.15 -16.87 5.12
N LEU A 538 22.99 -16.95 3.80
CA LEU A 538 23.90 -16.33 2.82
C LEU A 538 23.75 -14.80 2.71
N GLY A 539 22.88 -14.17 3.51
CA GLY A 539 22.70 -12.72 3.57
C GLY A 539 21.82 -12.14 2.45
N PHE A 540 21.17 -12.96 1.63
CA PHE A 540 20.34 -12.48 0.51
C PHE A 540 18.87 -12.17 0.90
N GLY A 541 18.49 -12.42 2.15
CA GLY A 541 17.14 -12.17 2.69
C GLY A 541 16.07 -13.13 2.15
N GLY A 542 14.79 -12.86 2.46
CA GLY A 542 13.67 -13.76 2.12
C GLY A 542 13.29 -13.86 0.63
N HIS A 543 13.84 -12.98 -0.23
CA HIS A 543 13.53 -12.94 -1.67
C HIS A 543 14.80 -13.00 -2.55
N GLY A 544 15.87 -13.56 -1.99
CA GLY A 544 17.21 -13.66 -2.58
C GLY A 544 17.51 -14.98 -3.29
N GLN A 545 16.54 -15.88 -3.47
CA GLN A 545 16.72 -17.26 -3.93
C GLN A 545 17.43 -17.33 -5.29
N GLY A 546 17.14 -16.38 -6.19
CA GLY A 546 17.82 -16.29 -7.49
C GLY A 546 19.31 -15.92 -7.39
N SER A 547 19.75 -15.27 -6.30
CA SER A 547 21.16 -15.03 -6.00
C SER A 547 21.82 -16.29 -5.43
N THR A 548 21.15 -17.02 -4.53
CA THR A 548 21.61 -18.34 -4.05
C THR A 548 21.81 -19.32 -5.21
N MET A 549 20.84 -19.41 -6.12
CA MET A 549 20.93 -20.25 -7.32
C MET A 549 22.13 -19.86 -8.22
N ALA A 550 22.42 -18.56 -8.34
CA ALA A 550 23.58 -18.10 -9.10
C ALA A 550 24.90 -18.37 -8.38
N LEU A 551 24.92 -18.25 -7.05
CA LEU A 551 26.09 -18.54 -6.21
C LEU A 551 26.45 -20.03 -6.24
N ALA A 552 25.45 -20.91 -6.36
CA ALA A 552 25.61 -22.37 -6.46
C ALA A 552 26.46 -22.83 -7.65
N ALA A 553 26.68 -21.98 -8.67
CA ALA A 553 27.54 -22.29 -9.80
C ALA A 553 29.05 -22.13 -9.49
N PHE A 554 29.40 -21.51 -8.35
CA PHE A 554 30.79 -21.25 -7.94
C PHE A 554 31.34 -22.26 -6.92
N GLY A 555 30.55 -23.24 -6.50
CA GLY A 555 30.90 -24.19 -5.45
C GLY A 555 30.65 -25.64 -5.85
N GLU A 556 31.04 -26.54 -4.97
CA GLU A 556 30.81 -27.98 -5.09
C GLU A 556 29.84 -28.47 -4.00
N PRO A 557 28.99 -29.47 -4.27
CA PRO A 557 28.01 -29.96 -3.30
C PRO A 557 28.68 -30.82 -2.21
N ARG A 558 29.39 -30.18 -1.28
CA ARG A 558 30.19 -30.82 -0.22
C ARG A 558 29.57 -30.75 1.18
N VAL A 559 28.54 -29.94 1.36
CA VAL A 559 27.84 -29.75 2.64
C VAL A 559 26.69 -30.74 2.75
N ASP A 560 26.59 -31.43 3.87
CA ASP A 560 25.50 -32.38 4.11
C ASP A 560 24.18 -31.65 4.40
N MET A 561 23.24 -31.78 3.47
CA MET A 561 21.88 -31.22 3.58
C MET A 561 20.85 -32.24 4.08
N SER A 562 21.26 -33.48 4.38
CA SER A 562 20.33 -34.60 4.59
C SER A 562 19.35 -34.42 5.76
N ALA A 563 19.73 -33.62 6.76
CA ALA A 563 18.89 -33.24 7.90
C ALA A 563 17.77 -32.24 7.54
N PHE A 564 17.90 -31.52 6.42
CA PHE A 564 16.99 -30.44 6.02
C PHE A 564 16.26 -30.74 4.71
N LEU A 565 16.93 -31.39 3.75
CA LEU A 565 16.39 -31.69 2.44
C LEU A 565 17.07 -32.94 1.87
N SER A 566 16.35 -34.07 1.84
CA SER A 566 16.85 -35.31 1.26
C SER A 566 15.74 -36.19 0.69
N ALA A 567 16.07 -36.98 -0.33
CA ALA A 567 15.24 -38.07 -0.80
C ALA A 567 15.66 -39.43 -0.20
N GLU A 568 16.88 -39.55 0.33
CA GLU A 568 17.49 -40.81 0.81
C GLU A 568 18.36 -40.60 2.07
N PRO A 569 18.49 -41.60 2.97
CA PRO A 569 17.78 -42.89 2.99
C PRO A 569 16.30 -42.76 3.39
N ALA A 570 15.89 -41.59 3.90
CA ALA A 570 14.50 -41.23 4.16
C ALA A 570 14.19 -39.87 3.53
N PHE A 571 12.93 -39.66 3.14
CA PHE A 571 12.46 -38.39 2.61
C PHE A 571 12.40 -37.35 3.74
N THR A 572 13.28 -36.34 3.69
CA THR A 572 13.42 -35.30 4.70
C THR A 572 13.16 -33.94 4.08
N VAL A 573 12.27 -33.16 4.69
CA VAL A 573 12.06 -31.73 4.43
C VAL A 573 11.85 -31.06 5.78
N HIS A 574 12.77 -30.21 6.20
CA HIS A 574 12.71 -29.56 7.51
C HIS A 574 13.45 -28.21 7.47
N GLU A 575 12.76 -27.12 7.77
CA GLU A 575 13.33 -25.76 7.69
C GLU A 575 13.88 -25.22 9.01
N GLN A 576 13.48 -25.79 10.15
CA GLN A 576 13.99 -25.35 11.46
C GLN A 576 15.43 -25.84 11.67
N GLY A 577 16.22 -25.07 12.43
CA GLY A 577 17.61 -25.42 12.73
C GLY A 577 18.64 -25.00 11.67
N ILE A 578 18.20 -24.51 10.50
CA ILE A 578 19.11 -24.09 9.41
C ILE A 578 20.02 -22.95 9.86
N ASN A 579 19.49 -21.96 10.58
CA ASN A 579 20.27 -20.82 11.05
C ASN A 579 21.34 -21.25 12.07
N GLU A 580 20.99 -22.18 12.96
CA GLU A 580 21.88 -22.70 13.98
C GLU A 580 22.96 -23.59 13.37
N ALA A 581 22.59 -24.48 12.44
CA ALA A 581 23.52 -25.41 11.79
C ALA A 581 24.56 -24.70 10.91
N PHE A 582 24.22 -23.55 10.33
CA PHE A 582 25.10 -22.79 9.44
C PHE A 582 25.45 -21.40 9.99
N ALA A 583 25.42 -21.22 11.32
CA ALA A 583 25.67 -19.94 11.97
C ALA A 583 27.03 -19.31 11.59
N GLU A 584 28.06 -20.14 11.42
CA GLU A 584 29.42 -19.71 11.03
C GLU A 584 29.51 -19.17 9.59
N LEU A 585 28.56 -19.57 8.73
CA LEU A 585 28.45 -19.13 7.33
C LEU A 585 27.50 -17.94 7.15
N ARG A 586 26.98 -17.41 8.27
CA ARG A 586 25.99 -16.33 8.23
C ARG A 586 26.60 -15.03 7.67
N ARG A 587 25.80 -14.37 6.84
CA ARG A 587 26.02 -13.02 6.31
C ARG A 587 24.83 -12.14 6.63
N GLU A 588 25.11 -10.87 6.92
CA GLU A 588 24.08 -9.91 7.30
C GLU A 588 23.62 -9.08 6.10
N HIS A 589 24.49 -8.88 5.12
CA HIS A 589 24.19 -8.11 3.92
C HIS A 589 24.47 -8.91 2.64
N PRO A 590 23.66 -8.74 1.59
CA PRO A 590 23.85 -9.43 0.31
C PRO A 590 25.17 -9.08 -0.40
N ASP A 591 25.84 -8.00 0.03
CA ASP A 591 27.09 -7.50 -0.54
C ASP A 591 28.32 -7.94 0.30
N ASP A 592 28.11 -8.70 1.39
CA ASP A 592 29.20 -9.29 2.16
C ASP A 592 30.00 -10.30 1.33
N ALA A 593 31.26 -10.53 1.69
CA ALA A 593 32.11 -11.47 0.97
C ALA A 593 31.69 -12.93 1.20
N HIS A 594 31.40 -13.64 0.10
CA HIS A 594 31.18 -15.08 0.07
C HIS A 594 32.49 -15.80 -0.25
N GLY A 595 32.93 -16.67 0.65
CA GLY A 595 34.09 -17.56 0.45
C GLY A 595 33.69 -18.94 -0.05
N PRO A 596 34.66 -19.85 -0.29
CA PRO A 596 34.40 -21.19 -0.82
C PRO A 596 33.31 -21.98 -0.08
N GLU A 597 33.30 -21.94 1.25
CA GLU A 597 32.30 -22.66 2.06
C GLU A 597 30.86 -22.14 1.84
N HIS A 598 30.69 -20.86 1.49
CA HIS A 598 29.38 -20.28 1.16
C HIS A 598 28.91 -20.73 -0.22
N HIS A 599 29.85 -20.86 -1.16
CA HIS A 599 29.57 -21.38 -2.50
C HIS A 599 29.20 -22.86 -2.42
N ASP A 600 29.93 -23.63 -1.62
CA ASP A 600 29.68 -25.06 -1.40
C ASP A 600 28.31 -25.28 -0.71
N LEU A 601 27.93 -24.43 0.27
CA LEU A 601 26.59 -24.47 0.86
C LEU A 601 25.49 -24.21 -0.19
N ALA A 602 25.64 -23.18 -1.02
CA ALA A 602 24.69 -22.88 -2.09
C ALA A 602 24.60 -24.03 -3.13
N ALA A 603 25.74 -24.60 -3.51
CA ALA A 603 25.82 -25.74 -4.42
C ALA A 603 25.18 -27.01 -3.83
N SER A 604 25.38 -27.26 -2.54
CA SER A 604 24.83 -28.41 -1.82
C SER A 604 23.31 -28.31 -1.67
N LEU A 605 22.78 -27.12 -1.32
CA LEU A 605 21.35 -26.85 -1.31
C LEU A 605 20.72 -27.08 -2.70
N GLN A 606 21.35 -26.54 -3.75
CA GLN A 606 20.87 -26.68 -5.12
C GLN A 606 20.85 -28.16 -5.56
N HIS A 607 21.89 -28.92 -5.23
CA HIS A 607 21.96 -30.34 -5.49
C HIS A 607 20.88 -31.14 -4.74
N ALA A 608 20.68 -30.85 -3.45
CA ALA A 608 19.65 -31.48 -2.63
C ALA A 608 18.23 -31.23 -3.18
N LEU A 609 17.94 -29.99 -3.62
CA LEU A 609 16.68 -29.65 -4.26
C LEU A 609 16.45 -30.45 -5.56
N GLU A 610 17.46 -30.50 -6.44
CA GLU A 610 17.40 -31.25 -7.70
C GLU A 610 17.18 -32.75 -7.46
N ALA A 611 17.87 -33.33 -6.47
CA ALA A 611 17.71 -34.72 -6.08
C ALA A 611 16.30 -35.01 -5.55
N VAL A 612 15.79 -34.18 -4.63
CA VAL A 612 14.44 -34.32 -4.06
C VAL A 612 13.36 -34.19 -5.13
N ALA A 613 13.42 -33.16 -5.98
CA ALA A 613 12.46 -32.98 -7.06
C ALA A 613 12.47 -34.17 -8.04
N GLY A 614 13.66 -34.64 -8.41
CA GLY A 614 13.82 -35.80 -9.28
C GLY A 614 13.25 -37.08 -8.67
N SER A 615 13.55 -37.37 -7.40
CA SER A 615 13.05 -38.57 -6.72
C SER A 615 11.53 -38.51 -6.46
N LEU A 616 10.96 -37.33 -6.20
CA LEU A 616 9.50 -37.15 -6.10
C LEU A 616 8.81 -37.54 -7.41
N LEU A 617 9.30 -37.03 -8.53
CA LEU A 617 8.71 -37.35 -9.84
C LEU A 617 8.96 -38.82 -10.22
N GLU A 618 10.16 -39.34 -10.00
CA GLU A 618 10.51 -40.73 -10.32
C GLU A 618 9.67 -41.75 -9.53
N SER A 619 9.34 -41.46 -8.27
CA SER A 619 8.53 -42.37 -7.45
C SER A 619 7.14 -42.62 -8.01
N GLU A 620 6.58 -41.64 -8.75
CA GLU A 620 5.24 -41.75 -9.34
C GLU A 620 5.30 -42.10 -10.83
N ALA A 621 6.23 -41.50 -11.57
CA ALA A 621 6.31 -41.58 -13.03
C ALA A 621 7.31 -42.64 -13.54
N GLY A 622 8.19 -43.17 -12.68
CA GLY A 622 9.29 -44.05 -13.04
C GLY A 622 10.50 -43.32 -13.65
N ALA A 623 11.62 -44.04 -13.81
CA ALA A 623 12.91 -43.49 -14.26
C ALA A 623 13.01 -43.26 -15.79
N GLY A 624 11.87 -43.29 -16.51
CA GLY A 624 11.82 -43.33 -17.98
C GLY A 624 11.45 -41.99 -18.64
N PRO A 625 11.50 -41.94 -19.99
CA PRO A 625 10.91 -40.86 -20.77
C PRO A 625 9.42 -40.63 -20.44
N LEU A 626 8.99 -39.37 -20.33
CA LEU A 626 7.60 -39.01 -20.05
C LEU A 626 6.86 -38.57 -21.32
N ASP A 627 5.53 -38.74 -21.35
CA ASP A 627 4.66 -38.25 -22.42
C ASP A 627 4.53 -36.72 -22.41
N GLY A 628 4.60 -36.10 -21.23
CA GLY A 628 4.65 -34.66 -21.05
C GLY A 628 5.03 -34.30 -19.61
N LEU A 629 5.63 -33.13 -19.42
CA LEU A 629 5.93 -32.60 -18.08
C LEU A 629 5.58 -31.10 -17.99
N SER A 630 4.79 -30.73 -17.00
CA SER A 630 4.42 -29.36 -16.69
C SER A 630 4.90 -28.98 -15.28
N LEU A 631 5.50 -27.80 -15.11
CA LEU A 631 6.12 -27.35 -13.86
C LEU A 631 5.52 -26.01 -13.38
N ALA A 632 5.16 -25.94 -12.09
CA ALA A 632 4.67 -24.73 -11.41
C ALA A 632 5.03 -24.72 -9.91
N GLY A 633 4.56 -23.72 -9.16
CA GLY A 633 4.97 -23.44 -7.77
C GLY A 633 6.27 -22.62 -7.72
N GLY A 634 6.44 -21.79 -6.68
CA GLY A 634 7.52 -20.79 -6.64
C GLY A 634 8.93 -21.38 -6.79
N VAL A 635 9.13 -22.64 -6.39
CA VAL A 635 10.40 -23.36 -6.55
C VAL A 635 10.70 -23.66 -8.02
N SER A 636 9.69 -23.80 -8.87
CA SER A 636 9.84 -23.99 -10.33
C SER A 636 10.33 -22.74 -11.07
N LEU A 637 10.56 -21.61 -10.39
CA LEU A 637 11.39 -20.52 -10.93
C LEU A 637 12.89 -20.88 -10.99
N ASN A 638 13.28 -22.01 -10.39
CA ASN A 638 14.62 -22.58 -10.43
C ASN A 638 14.88 -23.24 -11.79
N CYS A 639 15.42 -22.46 -12.72
CA CYS A 639 15.69 -22.90 -14.08
C CYS A 639 16.72 -24.04 -14.19
N ARG A 640 17.58 -24.22 -13.18
CA ARG A 640 18.58 -25.29 -13.13
C ARG A 640 17.91 -26.62 -12.78
N MET A 641 17.03 -26.62 -11.77
CA MET A 641 16.17 -27.76 -11.43
C MET A 641 15.29 -28.17 -12.62
N ASN A 642 14.63 -27.21 -13.27
CA ASN A 642 13.77 -27.50 -14.42
C ASN A 642 14.54 -28.19 -15.57
N ASN A 643 15.76 -27.73 -15.87
CA ASN A 643 16.59 -28.38 -16.88
C ASN A 643 17.09 -29.76 -16.41
N GLY A 644 17.44 -29.93 -15.14
CA GLY A 644 17.82 -31.24 -14.58
C GLY A 644 16.71 -32.29 -14.75
N LEU A 645 15.46 -31.91 -14.47
CA LEU A 645 14.28 -32.76 -14.69
C LEU A 645 14.08 -33.07 -16.18
N ARG A 646 14.21 -32.07 -17.06
CA ARG A 646 14.13 -32.26 -18.52
C ARG A 646 15.14 -33.29 -19.02
N LEU A 647 16.39 -33.20 -18.55
CA LEU A 647 17.47 -34.10 -18.96
C LEU A 647 17.29 -35.51 -18.39
N ARG A 648 16.88 -35.64 -17.12
CA ARG A 648 16.62 -36.93 -16.46
C ARG A 648 15.47 -37.69 -17.12
N PHE A 649 14.34 -37.01 -17.32
CA PHE A 649 13.08 -37.63 -17.72
C PHE A 649 12.72 -37.48 -19.20
N ARG A 650 13.51 -36.73 -19.98
CA ARG A 650 13.36 -36.57 -21.45
C ARG A 650 11.90 -36.55 -21.93
N PRO A 651 11.05 -35.66 -21.37
CA PRO A 651 9.64 -35.63 -21.70
C PRO A 651 9.45 -35.27 -23.19
N ALA A 652 8.43 -35.83 -23.85
CA ALA A 652 8.15 -35.49 -25.25
C ALA A 652 7.82 -34.00 -25.44
N SER A 653 7.23 -33.38 -24.42
CA SER A 653 7.05 -31.93 -24.31
C SER A 653 7.21 -31.47 -22.86
N ILE A 654 7.81 -30.30 -22.66
CA ILE A 654 7.96 -29.70 -21.32
C ILE A 654 7.47 -28.26 -21.30
N PHE A 655 6.75 -27.89 -20.24
CA PHE A 655 6.28 -26.53 -20.00
C PHE A 655 6.58 -26.11 -18.56
N ALA A 656 7.10 -24.92 -18.37
CA ALA A 656 7.25 -24.31 -17.05
C ALA A 656 6.52 -22.97 -17.07
N GLN A 657 5.64 -22.76 -16.08
CA GLN A 657 4.77 -21.59 -16.01
C GLN A 657 5.59 -20.28 -15.84
N PRO A 658 5.55 -19.29 -16.77
CA PRO A 658 6.22 -18.00 -16.61
C PRO A 658 5.93 -17.28 -15.29
N GLY A 659 4.69 -17.37 -14.80
CA GLY A 659 4.28 -16.88 -13.48
C GLY A 659 4.23 -17.99 -12.42
N ALA A 660 5.24 -18.87 -12.32
CA ALA A 660 5.18 -20.05 -11.43
C ALA A 660 5.03 -19.72 -9.93
N ASN A 661 5.26 -18.48 -9.53
CA ASN A 661 5.03 -18.02 -8.16
C ASN A 661 3.53 -17.93 -7.82
N ASP A 662 3.18 -17.44 -6.63
CA ASP A 662 1.79 -17.45 -6.16
C ASP A 662 0.87 -16.60 -7.05
N GLY A 663 1.39 -15.59 -7.75
CA GLY A 663 0.64 -14.82 -8.73
C GLY A 663 0.02 -15.70 -9.83
N GLY A 664 0.72 -16.75 -10.30
CA GLY A 664 0.21 -17.66 -11.33
C GLY A 664 -0.97 -18.51 -10.89
N THR A 665 -1.22 -18.65 -9.59
CA THR A 665 -2.41 -19.37 -9.08
C THR A 665 -3.70 -18.65 -9.46
N ALA A 666 -3.69 -17.33 -9.68
CA ALA A 666 -4.85 -16.61 -10.23
C ALA A 666 -5.21 -17.13 -11.63
N MET A 667 -4.20 -17.35 -12.47
CA MET A 667 -4.37 -17.91 -13.81
C MET A 667 -4.89 -19.35 -13.73
N GLY A 668 -4.29 -20.16 -12.86
CA GLY A 668 -4.73 -21.51 -12.59
C GLY A 668 -6.18 -21.62 -12.11
N ALA A 669 -6.57 -20.73 -11.21
CA ALA A 669 -7.93 -20.65 -10.68
C ALA A 669 -8.94 -20.33 -11.80
N ALA A 670 -8.63 -19.36 -12.66
CA ALA A 670 -9.48 -19.02 -13.81
C ALA A 670 -9.63 -20.22 -14.76
N LEU A 671 -8.52 -20.87 -15.13
CA LEU A 671 -8.50 -21.97 -16.11
C LEU A 671 -9.20 -23.24 -15.60
N GLU A 672 -9.01 -23.58 -14.33
CA GLU A 672 -9.66 -24.74 -13.73
C GLU A 672 -11.16 -24.47 -13.50
N ALA A 673 -11.54 -23.24 -13.14
CA ALA A 673 -12.94 -22.84 -13.11
C ALA A 673 -13.59 -22.89 -14.50
N TRP A 674 -12.89 -22.42 -15.53
CA TRP A 674 -13.32 -22.49 -16.91
C TRP A 674 -13.62 -23.93 -17.36
N HIS A 675 -12.69 -24.86 -17.12
CA HIS A 675 -12.88 -26.29 -17.39
C HIS A 675 -14.10 -26.86 -16.66
N ARG A 676 -14.22 -26.61 -15.36
CA ARG A 676 -15.33 -27.12 -14.52
C ARG A 676 -16.69 -26.58 -14.90
N LEU A 677 -16.74 -25.40 -15.53
CA LEU A 677 -17.96 -24.79 -16.03
C LEU A 677 -18.31 -25.22 -17.46
N GLY A 678 -17.57 -26.19 -18.02
CA GLY A 678 -17.81 -26.73 -19.36
C GLY A 678 -17.19 -25.91 -20.49
N GLY A 679 -16.24 -25.03 -20.19
CA GLY A 679 -15.50 -24.28 -21.19
C GLY A 679 -14.57 -25.18 -22.01
N ALA A 680 -14.36 -24.81 -23.28
CA ALA A 680 -13.46 -25.53 -24.17
C ALA A 680 -11.98 -25.37 -23.77
N PRO A 681 -11.09 -26.33 -24.07
CA PRO A 681 -9.65 -26.19 -23.84
C PRO A 681 -9.07 -24.95 -24.51
N LEU A 682 -8.15 -24.28 -23.82
CA LEU A 682 -7.45 -23.10 -24.33
C LEU A 682 -6.23 -23.49 -25.18
N PRO A 683 -5.80 -22.63 -26.12
CA PRO A 683 -4.55 -22.83 -26.84
C PRO A 683 -3.34 -22.75 -25.90
N ALA A 684 -2.21 -23.33 -26.34
CA ALA A 684 -0.96 -23.26 -25.61
C ALA A 684 -0.51 -21.80 -25.40
N LEU A 685 0.05 -21.50 -24.23
CA LEU A 685 0.57 -20.17 -23.93
C LEU A 685 1.88 -19.96 -24.66
N GLU A 686 1.84 -19.14 -25.70
CA GLU A 686 3.00 -18.83 -26.52
C GLU A 686 3.80 -17.62 -26.04
N HIS A 687 3.20 -16.73 -25.25
CA HIS A 687 3.81 -15.53 -24.69
C HIS A 687 3.20 -15.15 -23.34
N ALA A 688 3.92 -14.35 -22.55
CA ALA A 688 3.44 -13.83 -21.27
C ALA A 688 2.93 -12.38 -21.32
N LEU A 689 2.83 -11.76 -22.52
CA LEU A 689 2.39 -10.38 -22.72
C LEU A 689 0.88 -10.18 -22.44
N LEU A 690 0.50 -10.20 -21.17
CA LEU A 690 -0.90 -10.23 -20.70
C LEU A 690 -1.28 -9.04 -19.81
N GLY A 691 -0.30 -8.20 -19.43
CA GLY A 691 -0.53 -7.02 -18.60
C GLY A 691 -0.91 -5.78 -19.41
N PRO A 692 -0.99 -4.60 -18.76
CA PRO A 692 -1.37 -3.35 -19.42
C PRO A 692 -0.43 -2.98 -20.58
N SER A 693 -1.01 -2.38 -21.61
CA SER A 693 -0.29 -1.78 -22.74
C SER A 693 -0.61 -0.29 -22.83
N PHE A 694 0.30 0.48 -23.42
CA PHE A 694 0.17 1.93 -23.56
C PHE A 694 0.49 2.29 -25.00
N ASP A 695 -0.39 3.10 -25.61
CA ASP A 695 -0.19 3.61 -26.95
C ASP A 695 0.77 4.81 -26.97
N ASP A 696 1.16 5.23 -28.17
CA ASP A 696 2.07 6.35 -28.36
C ASP A 696 1.50 7.68 -27.84
N GLU A 697 0.17 7.82 -27.71
CA GLU A 697 -0.47 9.04 -27.17
C GLU A 697 -0.27 9.14 -25.66
N ALA A 698 -0.62 8.08 -24.91
CA ALA A 698 -0.39 8.00 -23.48
C ALA A 698 1.11 8.14 -23.14
N ILE A 699 1.98 7.53 -23.95
CA ILE A 699 3.44 7.65 -23.81
C ILE A 699 3.89 9.09 -24.05
N LEU A 700 3.41 9.74 -25.13
CA LEU A 700 3.79 11.10 -25.45
C LEU A 700 3.36 12.09 -24.35
N ASP A 701 2.22 11.87 -23.73
CA ASP A 701 1.76 12.70 -22.61
C ASP A 701 2.65 12.55 -21.37
N ALA A 702 3.05 11.33 -21.03
CA ALA A 702 4.04 11.09 -19.97
C ALA A 702 5.40 11.75 -20.30
N LEU A 703 5.84 11.65 -21.56
CA LEU A 703 7.10 12.26 -22.04
C LEU A 703 7.05 13.80 -21.96
N ARG A 704 5.96 14.43 -22.41
CA ARG A 704 5.73 15.88 -22.28
C ARG A 704 5.74 16.33 -20.82
N GLY A 705 5.18 15.52 -19.93
CA GLY A 705 5.18 15.75 -18.49
C GLY A 705 6.56 15.60 -17.82
N SER A 706 7.50 14.90 -18.46
CA SER A 706 8.83 14.59 -17.90
C SER A 706 9.85 15.73 -18.05
N GLY A 707 9.73 16.53 -19.11
CA GLY A 707 10.73 17.55 -19.48
C GLY A 707 12.07 16.98 -19.99
N LEU A 708 12.15 15.68 -20.26
CA LEU A 708 13.32 15.04 -20.86
C LEU A 708 13.35 15.28 -22.38
N ARG A 709 14.54 15.23 -22.97
CA ARG A 709 14.65 15.23 -24.43
C ARG A 709 14.31 13.87 -24.97
N PHE A 710 13.40 13.83 -25.92
CA PHE A 710 13.02 12.63 -26.64
C PHE A 710 12.86 12.94 -28.12
N ALA A 711 13.05 11.92 -28.95
CA ALA A 711 12.81 11.99 -30.38
C ALA A 711 11.87 10.84 -30.77
N LYS A 712 10.90 11.14 -31.64
CA LYS A 712 10.16 10.08 -32.34
C LYS A 712 11.06 9.50 -33.41
N VAL A 713 11.15 8.18 -33.48
CA VAL A 713 11.94 7.45 -34.47
C VAL A 713 11.02 6.62 -35.36
N GLU A 714 11.34 6.54 -36.65
CA GLU A 714 10.55 5.76 -37.62
C GLU A 714 10.61 4.26 -37.29
N ASP A 715 11.82 3.74 -37.06
CA ASP A 715 12.05 2.35 -36.67
C ASP A 715 12.88 2.31 -35.37
N VAL A 716 12.17 2.16 -34.24
CA VAL A 716 12.83 2.01 -32.93
C VAL A 716 13.66 0.73 -32.85
N SER A 717 13.31 -0.31 -33.59
CA SER A 717 14.01 -1.59 -33.55
C SER A 717 15.39 -1.45 -34.20
N GLU A 718 15.49 -0.79 -35.35
CA GLU A 718 16.78 -0.45 -35.97
C GLU A 718 17.60 0.53 -35.12
N ALA A 719 16.97 1.59 -34.61
CA ALA A 719 17.66 2.59 -33.81
C ALA A 719 18.23 2.00 -32.51
N VAL A 720 17.48 1.13 -31.83
CA VAL A 720 17.96 0.44 -30.62
C VAL A 720 19.05 -0.56 -30.96
N ALA A 721 18.90 -1.35 -32.04
CA ALA A 721 19.90 -2.32 -32.46
C ALA A 721 21.25 -1.66 -32.76
N GLU A 722 21.24 -0.50 -33.42
CA GLU A 722 22.44 0.30 -33.70
C GLU A 722 23.15 0.72 -32.42
N ARG A 723 22.42 1.30 -31.47
CA ARG A 723 22.98 1.81 -30.21
C ARG A 723 23.49 0.69 -29.32
N VAL A 724 22.73 -0.40 -29.21
CA VAL A 724 23.16 -1.60 -28.49
C VAL A 724 24.44 -2.15 -29.12
N ALA A 725 24.51 -2.30 -30.44
CA ALA A 725 25.74 -2.72 -31.14
C ALA A 725 26.93 -1.76 -30.91
N GLY A 726 26.64 -0.47 -30.70
CA GLY A 726 27.59 0.57 -30.28
C GLY A 726 28.13 0.40 -28.85
N GLY A 727 27.50 -0.44 -28.02
CA GLY A 727 27.89 -0.73 -26.63
C GLY A 727 27.08 0.01 -25.58
N GLU A 728 25.96 0.61 -25.98
CA GLU A 728 25.03 1.27 -25.07
C GLU A 728 24.10 0.27 -24.36
N VAL A 729 23.66 0.64 -23.17
CA VAL A 729 22.68 -0.09 -22.34
C VAL A 729 21.37 0.67 -22.39
N LEU A 730 20.35 0.08 -23.00
CA LEU A 730 19.07 0.75 -23.25
C LEU A 730 17.96 0.11 -22.41
N CYS A 731 17.10 0.95 -21.85
CA CYS A 731 15.81 0.54 -21.33
C CYS A 731 14.82 0.38 -22.50
N TRP A 732 14.01 -0.66 -22.48
CA TRP A 732 13.07 -1.04 -23.53
C TRP A 732 11.67 -1.22 -22.93
N PHE A 733 10.74 -0.38 -23.36
CA PHE A 733 9.34 -0.36 -22.94
C PHE A 733 8.42 -0.43 -24.16
N GLN A 734 7.81 -1.59 -24.38
CA GLN A 734 6.99 -1.83 -25.58
C GLN A 734 5.76 -2.68 -25.28
N GLY A 735 4.62 -2.34 -25.88
CA GLY A 735 3.42 -3.17 -25.90
C GLY A 735 2.88 -3.57 -24.51
N ALA A 736 2.12 -4.68 -24.49
CA ALA A 736 1.60 -5.28 -23.27
C ALA A 736 2.72 -5.78 -22.37
N MET A 737 2.58 -5.56 -21.08
CA MET A 737 3.54 -6.00 -20.06
C MET A 737 3.54 -7.53 -19.91
N GLU A 738 4.71 -8.10 -19.63
CA GLU A 738 4.83 -9.52 -19.30
C GLU A 738 4.30 -9.87 -17.88
N PHE A 739 3.59 -10.99 -17.78
CA PHE A 739 3.14 -11.59 -16.52
C PHE A 739 4.21 -12.53 -15.94
N GLY A 740 4.38 -12.50 -14.61
CA GLY A 740 5.44 -13.23 -13.93
C GLY A 740 6.71 -12.40 -13.65
N PRO A 741 7.71 -12.97 -12.95
CA PRO A 741 8.86 -12.23 -12.42
C PRO A 741 10.01 -12.01 -13.41
N ARG A 742 9.93 -12.54 -14.63
CA ARG A 742 10.97 -12.38 -15.66
C ARG A 742 10.55 -11.30 -16.64
N ALA A 743 11.46 -10.39 -16.98
CA ALA A 743 11.27 -9.56 -18.16
C ALA A 743 11.54 -10.40 -19.42
N LEU A 744 10.65 -10.30 -20.39
CA LEU A 744 10.56 -11.15 -21.57
C LEU A 744 10.45 -10.30 -22.85
N GLY A 745 11.06 -9.12 -22.85
CA GLY A 745 11.16 -8.27 -24.04
C GLY A 745 10.14 -7.15 -24.12
N ALA A 746 9.28 -6.96 -23.12
CA ALA A 746 8.33 -5.84 -23.07
C ALA A 746 8.75 -4.76 -22.08
N ARG A 747 9.34 -5.14 -20.94
CA ARG A 747 9.88 -4.24 -19.90
C ARG A 747 11.30 -4.67 -19.54
N SER A 748 12.22 -4.47 -20.48
CA SER A 748 13.57 -5.03 -20.44
C SER A 748 14.66 -3.96 -20.44
N ILE A 749 15.84 -4.30 -19.92
CA ILE A 749 17.09 -3.59 -20.19
C ILE A 749 17.89 -4.47 -21.16
N VAL A 750 18.30 -3.89 -22.28
CA VAL A 750 18.99 -4.57 -23.38
C VAL A 750 20.41 -4.06 -23.55
N ALA A 751 21.35 -4.96 -23.85
CA ALA A 751 22.76 -4.65 -24.02
C ALA A 751 23.49 -5.69 -24.90
N ASP A 752 24.66 -5.33 -25.43
CA ASP A 752 25.46 -6.16 -26.36
C ASP A 752 26.21 -7.29 -25.64
N PRO A 753 25.87 -8.57 -25.86
CA PRO A 753 26.43 -9.70 -25.12
C PRO A 753 27.90 -9.99 -25.45
N ARG A 754 28.44 -9.41 -26.53
CA ARG A 754 29.80 -9.68 -27.02
C ARG A 754 30.88 -9.02 -26.18
N ARG A 755 30.53 -8.03 -25.36
CA ARG A 755 31.47 -7.15 -24.65
C ARG A 755 31.61 -7.58 -23.19
N PRO A 756 32.77 -8.08 -22.74
CA PRO A 756 32.94 -8.50 -21.34
C PRO A 756 32.60 -7.41 -20.31
N ALA A 757 33.06 -6.18 -20.57
CA ALA A 757 32.84 -5.04 -19.66
C ALA A 757 31.37 -4.63 -19.51
N ILE A 758 30.48 -5.06 -20.41
CA ILE A 758 29.05 -4.71 -20.32
C ILE A 758 28.41 -5.41 -19.13
N LYS A 759 28.88 -6.61 -18.76
CA LYS A 759 28.33 -7.38 -17.63
C LYS A 759 28.47 -6.59 -16.34
N ASP A 760 29.66 -6.07 -16.07
CA ASP A 760 29.94 -5.26 -14.89
C ASP A 760 29.12 -3.98 -14.90
N ARG A 761 29.02 -3.33 -16.07
CA ARG A 761 28.23 -2.11 -16.25
C ARG A 761 26.75 -2.34 -15.97
N VAL A 762 26.14 -3.38 -16.53
CA VAL A 762 24.72 -3.69 -16.29
C VAL A 762 24.52 -4.11 -14.83
N ASN A 763 25.43 -4.86 -14.21
CA ASN A 763 25.34 -5.20 -12.79
C ASN A 763 25.41 -3.95 -11.88
N ALA A 764 26.26 -2.97 -12.22
CA ALA A 764 26.34 -1.69 -11.53
C ALA A 764 25.05 -0.87 -11.68
N ILE A 765 24.49 -0.79 -12.89
CA ILE A 765 23.17 -0.17 -13.15
C ILE A 765 22.09 -0.82 -12.29
N LYS A 766 22.11 -2.15 -12.16
CA LYS A 766 21.18 -2.92 -11.33
C LYS A 766 21.50 -2.86 -9.83
N GLN A 767 22.58 -2.20 -9.42
CA GLN A 767 23.06 -2.07 -8.04
C GLN A 767 23.14 -3.43 -7.32
N ARG A 768 23.64 -4.45 -8.00
CA ARG A 768 23.72 -5.83 -7.51
C ARG A 768 25.13 -6.39 -7.65
N GLN A 769 25.35 -7.59 -7.10
CA GLN A 769 26.66 -8.22 -7.06
C GLN A 769 27.23 -8.46 -8.47
N PRO A 770 28.54 -8.21 -8.68
CA PRO A 770 29.17 -8.25 -10.01
C PRO A 770 29.23 -9.65 -10.63
N TRP A 771 29.24 -10.69 -9.79
CA TRP A 771 29.27 -12.09 -10.23
C TRP A 771 27.93 -12.59 -10.80
N ARG A 772 26.82 -11.86 -10.58
CA ARG A 772 25.50 -12.31 -11.06
C ARG A 772 25.44 -12.37 -12.59
N PRO A 773 24.94 -13.48 -13.16
CA PRO A 773 24.85 -13.63 -14.60
C PRO A 773 23.65 -12.89 -15.21
N PHE A 774 23.64 -12.83 -16.54
CA PHE A 774 22.52 -12.38 -17.37
C PHE A 774 22.09 -13.50 -18.32
N GLY A 775 20.81 -13.49 -18.70
CA GLY A 775 20.29 -14.37 -19.75
C GLY A 775 20.19 -13.63 -21.08
N PRO A 776 20.34 -14.33 -22.22
CA PRO A 776 20.13 -13.74 -23.54
C PRO A 776 18.65 -13.85 -23.96
N SER A 777 18.21 -12.93 -24.80
CA SER A 777 17.07 -13.16 -25.70
C SER A 777 17.60 -13.41 -27.10
N ILE A 778 17.28 -14.57 -27.69
CA ILE A 778 17.77 -15.07 -28.97
C ILE A 778 16.61 -15.23 -29.97
N LEU A 779 16.89 -15.02 -31.26
CA LEU A 779 15.92 -15.31 -32.33
C LEU A 779 15.60 -16.81 -32.42
N ALA A 780 14.32 -17.13 -32.58
CA ALA A 780 13.86 -18.49 -32.86
C ALA A 780 14.53 -19.08 -34.11
N GLY A 781 14.95 -20.34 -34.03
CA GLY A 781 15.63 -21.06 -35.11
C GLY A 781 17.13 -20.79 -35.21
N ARG A 782 17.73 -20.07 -34.25
CA ARG A 782 19.19 -19.84 -34.16
C ARG A 782 19.87 -20.61 -33.03
N GLU A 783 19.12 -21.24 -32.15
CA GLU A 783 19.55 -21.90 -30.92
C GLU A 783 20.63 -22.95 -31.18
N GLY A 784 20.40 -23.84 -32.15
CA GLY A 784 21.31 -24.96 -32.45
C GLY A 784 22.69 -24.56 -32.96
N ALA A 785 22.89 -23.30 -33.36
CA ALA A 785 24.21 -22.77 -33.73
C ALA A 785 25.00 -22.19 -32.55
N TRP A 786 24.36 -22.05 -31.38
CA TRP A 786 24.92 -21.36 -30.20
C TRP A 786 24.89 -22.20 -28.93
N PHE A 787 23.89 -23.06 -28.79
CA PHE A 787 23.69 -23.90 -27.61
C PHE A 787 23.89 -25.37 -27.95
N GLU A 788 24.24 -26.17 -26.94
CA GLU A 788 24.44 -27.62 -27.05
C GLU A 788 23.15 -28.35 -27.48
N GLU A 789 22.00 -27.72 -27.30
CA GLU A 789 20.69 -28.23 -27.68
C GLU A 789 19.83 -27.13 -28.30
N ALA A 790 19.12 -27.46 -29.39
CA ALA A 790 18.12 -26.59 -29.98
C ALA A 790 16.80 -26.72 -29.21
N PHE A 791 16.63 -25.89 -28.16
CA PHE A 791 15.50 -25.94 -27.24
C PHE A 791 14.74 -24.61 -27.18
N ASP A 792 13.42 -24.65 -27.40
CA ASP A 792 12.53 -23.47 -27.41
C ASP A 792 12.20 -22.98 -25.98
N SER A 793 13.18 -22.38 -25.31
CA SER A 793 13.02 -21.80 -23.97
C SER A 793 12.37 -20.40 -24.06
N ARG A 794 11.04 -20.32 -24.20
CA ARG A 794 10.31 -19.05 -24.39
C ARG A 794 10.30 -18.11 -23.18
N PHE A 795 10.49 -18.63 -21.97
CA PHE A 795 10.22 -17.88 -20.72
C PHE A 795 11.43 -17.71 -19.80
N MET A 796 12.64 -18.05 -20.27
CA MET A 796 13.86 -18.05 -19.45
C MET A 796 13.76 -18.91 -18.17
N LEU A 797 13.06 -20.04 -18.25
CA LEU A 797 12.84 -20.98 -17.14
C LEU A 797 13.64 -22.27 -17.26
N PHE A 798 14.57 -22.34 -18.22
CA PHE A 798 15.49 -23.45 -18.40
C PHE A 798 16.90 -22.93 -18.63
N THR A 799 17.89 -23.57 -18.02
CA THR A 799 19.29 -23.39 -18.41
C THR A 799 19.65 -24.32 -19.56
N VAL A 800 20.54 -23.89 -20.45
CA VAL A 800 21.11 -24.71 -21.54
C VAL A 800 22.62 -24.50 -21.60
N GLY A 801 23.37 -25.49 -22.08
CA GLY A 801 24.81 -25.36 -22.31
C GLY A 801 25.11 -24.48 -23.52
N VAL A 802 26.09 -23.57 -23.41
CA VAL A 802 26.62 -22.82 -24.56
C VAL A 802 27.75 -23.63 -25.21
N LEU A 803 27.72 -23.76 -26.54
CA LEU A 803 28.75 -24.49 -27.28
C LEU A 803 30.14 -23.91 -26.96
N GLU A 804 31.11 -24.78 -26.65
CA GLU A 804 32.46 -24.38 -26.21
C GLU A 804 33.09 -23.31 -27.12
N GLY A 805 33.03 -23.51 -28.44
CA GLY A 805 33.59 -22.57 -29.43
C GLY A 805 32.86 -21.22 -29.52
N LYS A 806 31.65 -21.10 -28.96
CA LYS A 806 30.82 -19.89 -28.97
C LYS A 806 30.90 -19.07 -27.69
N ARG A 807 31.42 -19.64 -26.59
CA ARG A 807 31.46 -18.99 -25.27
C ARG A 807 32.22 -17.66 -25.29
N ALA A 808 33.34 -17.60 -26.03
CA ALA A 808 34.14 -16.38 -26.15
C ALA A 808 33.50 -15.28 -27.01
N GLU A 809 32.51 -15.61 -27.85
CA GLU A 809 31.80 -14.64 -28.71
C GLU A 809 30.73 -13.86 -27.93
N VAL A 810 30.16 -14.44 -26.87
CA VAL A 810 29.06 -13.85 -26.07
C VAL A 810 29.31 -13.92 -24.55
N PRO A 811 30.49 -13.50 -24.06
CA PRO A 811 30.94 -13.77 -22.69
C PRO A 811 30.04 -13.18 -21.60
N ALA A 812 29.24 -12.15 -21.91
CA ALA A 812 28.40 -11.48 -20.91
C ALA A 812 27.14 -12.27 -20.51
N VAL A 813 26.74 -13.27 -21.31
CA VAL A 813 25.56 -14.13 -21.06
C VAL A 813 25.94 -15.58 -20.74
N VAL A 814 27.23 -15.90 -20.69
CA VAL A 814 27.74 -17.22 -20.33
C VAL A 814 27.98 -17.26 -18.82
N HIS A 815 27.41 -18.25 -18.16
CA HIS A 815 27.63 -18.53 -16.74
C HIS A 815 29.02 -19.15 -16.51
N VAL A 816 29.48 -19.18 -15.26
CA VAL A 816 30.81 -19.72 -14.91
C VAL A 816 30.94 -21.21 -15.24
N ASP A 817 29.84 -21.96 -15.23
CA ASP A 817 29.76 -23.38 -15.59
C ASP A 817 29.55 -23.62 -17.11
N GLY A 818 29.61 -22.57 -17.93
CA GLY A 818 29.39 -22.65 -19.37
C GLY A 818 27.93 -22.70 -19.81
N SER A 819 26.97 -22.65 -18.87
CA SER A 819 25.54 -22.58 -19.18
C SER A 819 25.05 -21.16 -19.48
N THR A 820 23.83 -21.04 -19.96
CA THR A 820 23.08 -19.78 -20.04
C THR A 820 21.59 -20.02 -19.81
N ARG A 821 20.79 -18.96 -19.69
CA ARG A 821 19.34 -19.03 -19.46
C ARG A 821 18.59 -18.22 -20.53
N PRO A 822 18.35 -18.79 -21.71
CA PRO A 822 17.87 -18.04 -22.87
C PRO A 822 16.36 -17.82 -22.84
N GLN A 823 15.93 -16.73 -23.47
CA GLN A 823 14.60 -16.52 -24.00
C GLN A 823 14.63 -16.71 -25.52
N VAL A 824 13.89 -17.66 -26.05
CA VAL A 824 13.66 -17.79 -27.49
C VAL A 824 12.53 -16.85 -27.91
N VAL A 825 12.81 -15.97 -28.88
CA VAL A 825 11.90 -14.92 -29.33
C VAL A 825 11.38 -15.25 -30.72
N HIS A 826 10.06 -15.41 -30.83
CA HIS A 826 9.37 -15.68 -32.08
C HIS A 826 8.78 -14.39 -32.68
N ALA A 827 8.80 -14.29 -34.01
CA ALA A 827 8.33 -13.09 -34.71
C ALA A 827 6.80 -12.87 -34.59
N HIS A 828 6.01 -13.94 -34.55
CA HIS A 828 4.54 -13.84 -34.49
C HIS A 828 4.02 -13.46 -33.12
N THR A 829 4.75 -13.78 -32.04
CA THR A 829 4.35 -13.40 -30.67
C THR A 829 4.96 -12.08 -30.21
N HIS A 830 6.18 -11.76 -30.66
CA HIS A 830 6.89 -10.56 -30.20
C HIS A 830 7.59 -9.81 -31.35
N PRO A 831 6.83 -9.31 -32.35
CA PRO A 831 7.38 -8.83 -33.62
C PRO A 831 8.40 -7.70 -33.47
N ARG A 832 8.12 -6.70 -32.63
CA ARG A 832 9.00 -5.53 -32.46
C ARG A 832 10.33 -5.88 -31.78
N TYR A 833 10.30 -6.77 -30.78
CA TYR A 833 11.49 -7.23 -30.08
C TYR A 833 12.32 -8.18 -30.95
N HIS A 834 11.65 -9.10 -31.65
CA HIS A 834 12.26 -9.93 -32.69
C HIS A 834 12.95 -9.07 -33.76
N ALA A 835 12.27 -8.04 -34.28
CA ALA A 835 12.85 -7.14 -35.28
C ALA A 835 14.10 -6.41 -34.77
N MET A 836 14.12 -6.00 -33.50
CA MET A 836 15.29 -5.36 -32.88
C MET A 836 16.47 -6.34 -32.78
N ILE A 837 16.23 -7.57 -32.35
CA ILE A 837 17.29 -8.60 -32.28
C ILE A 837 17.77 -8.99 -33.69
N ALA A 838 16.88 -9.08 -34.68
CA ALA A 838 17.24 -9.34 -36.07
C ALA A 838 18.05 -8.20 -36.70
N ALA A 839 17.74 -6.95 -36.38
CA ALA A 839 18.55 -5.81 -36.77
C ALA A 839 19.94 -5.86 -36.12
N PHE A 840 20.00 -6.26 -34.85
CA PHE A 840 21.26 -6.48 -34.14
C PHE A 840 22.08 -7.62 -34.77
N GLU A 841 21.46 -8.74 -35.14
CA GLU A 841 22.09 -9.87 -35.85
C GLU A 841 22.73 -9.41 -37.16
N ARG A 842 21.98 -8.67 -38.00
CA ARG A 842 22.51 -8.15 -39.28
C ARG A 842 23.76 -7.29 -39.10
N ARG A 843 23.85 -6.55 -38.00
CA ARG A 843 24.97 -5.63 -37.72
C ARG A 843 26.17 -6.32 -37.08
N THR A 844 25.96 -7.42 -36.37
CA THR A 844 26.96 -7.98 -35.45
C THR A 844 27.33 -9.43 -35.73
N GLY A 845 26.52 -10.15 -36.51
CA GLY A 845 26.58 -11.60 -36.68
C GLY A 845 26.07 -12.41 -35.49
N VAL A 846 25.58 -11.76 -34.42
CA VAL A 846 25.12 -12.41 -33.19
C VAL A 846 23.59 -12.29 -33.06
N PRO A 847 22.83 -13.40 -33.01
CA PRO A 847 21.37 -13.39 -33.05
C PRO A 847 20.72 -13.19 -31.68
N MET A 848 21.41 -12.55 -30.74
CA MET A 848 20.93 -12.40 -29.37
C MET A 848 21.43 -11.12 -28.69
N VAL A 849 20.67 -10.67 -27.71
CA VAL A 849 21.02 -9.54 -26.83
C VAL A 849 20.93 -9.95 -25.36
N ILE A 850 21.63 -9.24 -24.46
CA ILE A 850 21.35 -9.35 -23.03
C ILE A 850 19.91 -8.90 -22.77
N ASN A 851 19.18 -9.65 -21.96
CA ASN A 851 17.88 -9.24 -21.44
C ASN A 851 17.87 -9.37 -19.91
N THR A 852 17.52 -8.28 -19.24
CA THR A 852 17.29 -8.25 -17.79
C THR A 852 16.11 -7.35 -17.47
N SER A 853 15.57 -7.47 -16.26
CA SER A 853 14.37 -6.75 -15.85
C SER A 853 14.57 -5.24 -15.79
N PHE A 854 13.59 -4.49 -16.30
CA PHE A 854 13.58 -3.03 -16.20
C PHE A 854 12.96 -2.60 -14.87
N ASN A 855 13.82 -2.38 -13.88
CA ASN A 855 13.50 -1.93 -12.52
C ASN A 855 14.78 -1.54 -11.76
N ARG A 856 14.67 -0.73 -10.71
CA ARG A 856 15.77 -0.49 -9.76
C ARG A 856 15.83 -1.59 -8.70
N ARG A 857 16.90 -1.60 -7.90
CA ARG A 857 17.02 -2.50 -6.74
C ARG A 857 15.85 -2.25 -5.78
N GLY A 858 15.13 -3.32 -5.43
CA GLY A 858 13.99 -3.25 -4.51
C GLY A 858 12.63 -2.95 -5.16
N GLU A 859 12.61 -2.56 -6.44
CA GLU A 859 11.36 -2.23 -7.14
C GLU A 859 10.82 -3.40 -7.98
N PRO A 860 9.49 -3.48 -8.20
CA PRO A 860 8.90 -4.32 -9.25
C PRO A 860 9.30 -3.89 -10.67
N ILE A 861 9.11 -4.76 -11.66
CA ILE A 861 9.24 -4.40 -13.09
C ILE A 861 8.32 -3.21 -13.39
N VAL A 862 8.80 -2.20 -14.13
CA VAL A 862 8.03 -0.99 -14.47
C VAL A 862 6.75 -1.34 -15.22
N CYS A 863 5.65 -0.67 -14.89
CA CYS A 863 4.35 -0.92 -15.50
C CYS A 863 3.96 0.22 -16.45
N THR A 864 3.83 1.43 -15.90
CA THR A 864 3.37 2.63 -16.61
C THR A 864 4.52 3.39 -17.29
N PRO A 865 4.23 4.28 -18.26
CA PRO A 865 5.23 5.18 -18.83
C PRO A 865 5.95 6.02 -17.77
N GLU A 866 5.23 6.48 -16.75
CA GLU A 866 5.80 7.23 -15.62
C GLU A 866 6.78 6.37 -14.81
N ASP A 867 6.40 5.13 -14.49
CA ASP A 867 7.31 4.18 -13.82
C ASP A 867 8.59 3.97 -14.64
N ALA A 868 8.45 3.83 -15.96
CA ALA A 868 9.57 3.64 -16.87
C ALA A 868 10.52 4.83 -16.86
N LEU A 869 9.99 6.06 -16.93
CA LEU A 869 10.77 7.29 -16.88
C LEU A 869 11.50 7.45 -15.54
N ASP A 870 10.79 7.23 -14.43
CA ASP A 870 11.36 7.35 -13.09
C ASP A 870 12.45 6.30 -12.82
N SER A 871 12.21 5.03 -13.16
CA SER A 871 13.22 3.99 -13.03
C SER A 871 14.39 4.21 -14.01
N PHE A 872 14.15 4.65 -15.25
CA PHE A 872 15.19 4.96 -16.24
C PHE A 872 16.20 5.99 -15.69
N LEU A 873 15.69 7.10 -15.14
CA LEU A 873 16.51 8.16 -14.56
C LEU A 873 17.31 7.66 -13.35
N GLY A 874 16.73 6.80 -12.52
CA GLY A 874 17.44 6.26 -11.36
C GLY A 874 18.44 5.14 -11.68
N LEU A 875 18.33 4.50 -12.84
CA LEU A 875 19.23 3.41 -13.27
C LEU A 875 20.54 3.92 -13.88
N GLY A 876 20.52 5.08 -14.55
CA GLY A 876 21.68 5.58 -15.30
C GLY A 876 21.97 4.77 -16.58
N ALA A 877 20.94 4.18 -17.19
CA ALA A 877 21.02 3.62 -18.55
C ALA A 877 21.32 4.73 -19.58
N ASP A 878 21.80 4.38 -20.77
CA ASP A 878 22.16 5.38 -21.80
C ASP A 878 20.93 6.07 -22.39
N ALA A 879 19.88 5.30 -22.69
CA ALA A 879 18.62 5.79 -23.21
C ALA A 879 17.45 4.86 -22.88
N LEU A 880 16.24 5.38 -23.05
CA LEU A 880 14.98 4.67 -22.95
C LEU A 880 14.28 4.67 -24.31
N ALA A 881 14.08 3.48 -24.88
CA ALA A 881 13.19 3.27 -26.01
C ALA A 881 11.78 2.94 -25.49
N ILE A 882 10.83 3.86 -25.66
CA ILE A 882 9.47 3.76 -25.14
C ILE A 882 8.46 4.08 -26.26
N GLY A 883 7.63 3.10 -26.61
CA GLY A 883 6.76 3.21 -27.79
C GLY A 883 7.59 3.52 -29.03
N SER A 884 7.19 4.51 -29.82
CA SER A 884 7.96 5.00 -30.97
C SER A 884 8.98 6.10 -30.65
N PHE A 885 9.37 6.26 -29.39
CA PHE A 885 10.26 7.33 -28.94
C PHE A 885 11.55 6.79 -28.34
N ILE A 886 12.61 7.57 -28.49
CA ILE A 886 13.87 7.40 -27.78
C ILE A 886 14.09 8.62 -26.89
N VAL A 887 14.31 8.37 -25.60
CA VAL A 887 14.62 9.36 -24.57
C VAL A 887 16.09 9.24 -24.21
N GLU A 888 16.83 10.34 -24.28
CA GLU A 888 18.24 10.34 -23.91
C GLU A 888 18.43 10.57 -22.42
N HIS A 889 19.38 9.87 -21.82
CA HIS A 889 19.70 10.12 -20.42
C HIS A 889 20.35 11.51 -20.28
N PRO A 890 19.95 12.34 -19.30
CA PRO A 890 20.48 13.71 -19.18
C PRO A 890 22.01 13.79 -19.07
N SER A 891 22.66 12.77 -18.54
CA SER A 891 24.14 12.70 -18.47
C SER A 891 24.84 12.45 -19.82
N LYS A 892 24.09 12.07 -20.86
CA LYS A 892 24.60 11.74 -22.20
C LYS A 892 24.37 12.85 -23.21
N VAL A 893 23.52 13.81 -22.87
CA VAL A 893 23.20 14.94 -23.72
C VAL A 893 23.99 16.15 -23.24
N ALA A 894 24.75 16.79 -24.12
CA ALA A 894 25.30 18.12 -23.83
C ALA A 894 24.12 19.05 -23.44
N PRO A 895 24.22 19.84 -22.35
CA PRO A 895 23.11 20.68 -21.91
C PRO A 895 22.56 21.49 -23.10
N PRO A 896 21.22 21.54 -23.27
CA PRO A 896 20.64 22.18 -24.45
C PRO A 896 21.14 23.61 -24.51
N SER A 897 21.44 24.09 -25.72
CA SER A 897 21.48 25.53 -25.88
C SER A 897 20.11 26.06 -25.47
N PHE A 898 20.08 27.22 -24.81
CA PHE A 898 18.84 27.87 -24.38
C PHE A 898 17.80 27.98 -25.53
N GLN A 899 18.28 28.09 -26.78
CA GLN A 899 17.47 28.16 -27.99
C GLN A 899 16.82 26.82 -28.38
N ASP A 900 17.48 25.69 -28.16
CA ASP A 900 16.92 24.36 -28.43
C ASP A 900 15.79 24.01 -27.44
N CYS A 901 15.98 24.37 -26.17
CA CYS A 901 14.96 24.22 -25.14
C CYS A 901 13.68 25.02 -25.42
N LEU A 902 13.81 26.20 -26.02
CA LEU A 902 12.68 27.07 -26.40
C LEU A 902 11.91 26.51 -27.60
N ARG A 903 12.61 25.94 -28.58
CA ARG A 903 12.04 25.41 -29.82
C ARG A 903 11.30 24.09 -29.63
N ASP A 904 11.84 23.20 -28.81
CA ASP A 904 11.32 21.82 -28.68
C ASP A 904 10.16 21.71 -27.67
N ASN A 905 10.00 22.69 -26.76
CA ASN A 905 8.98 22.63 -25.71
C ASN A 905 7.80 23.58 -25.93
N LEU A 906 7.86 24.52 -26.89
CA LEU A 906 6.86 25.57 -27.04
C LEU A 906 6.52 25.85 -28.52
N PRO A 907 5.70 25.00 -29.18
CA PRO A 907 5.21 25.29 -30.53
C PRO A 907 4.27 26.49 -30.57
N ASP A 908 3.64 26.84 -29.44
CA ASP A 908 2.74 27.98 -29.30
C ASP A 908 3.01 28.72 -27.98
N PHE A 909 4.01 29.63 -27.97
CA PHE A 909 4.24 30.52 -26.84
C PHE A 909 3.57 31.87 -27.02
N ALA A 910 2.26 31.88 -26.85
CA ALA A 910 1.47 33.09 -26.63
C ALA A 910 0.47 32.85 -25.50
N GLY A 911 0.96 32.63 -24.27
CA GLY A 911 0.08 32.59 -23.11
C GLY A 911 0.52 31.63 -22.02
N LEU A 912 1.62 31.95 -21.33
CA LEU A 912 1.81 31.54 -19.95
C LEU A 912 2.76 32.55 -19.30
N ALA A 913 2.15 33.51 -18.61
CA ALA A 913 2.85 34.44 -17.76
C ALA A 913 3.57 33.66 -16.66
N MET A 914 4.91 33.74 -16.65
CA MET A 914 5.68 33.60 -15.43
C MET A 914 5.03 34.46 -14.34
N LEU A 915 4.88 33.96 -13.12
CA LEU A 915 4.90 34.88 -11.98
C LEU A 915 6.33 35.45 -11.94
N PRO A 916 6.53 36.73 -12.29
CA PRO A 916 7.83 37.34 -12.19
C PRO A 916 8.09 37.57 -10.71
N SER A 917 9.05 36.87 -10.13
CA SER A 917 9.82 37.47 -9.05
C SER A 917 11.29 37.51 -9.47
N GLU A 918 11.56 38.20 -10.58
CA GLU A 918 12.84 38.87 -10.71
C GLU A 918 12.83 40.07 -9.77
N ALA A 919 13.55 39.90 -8.65
CA ALA A 919 14.49 40.85 -8.06
C ALA A 919 14.49 40.77 -6.52
N ASP A 920 15.20 39.77 -5.99
CA ASP A 920 16.12 40.10 -4.91
C ASP A 920 17.49 40.07 -5.57
N ALA A 921 18.16 41.22 -5.68
CA ALA A 921 19.50 41.31 -6.26
C ALA A 921 20.44 40.32 -5.55
N GLY A 922 20.72 39.18 -6.19
CA GLY A 922 21.61 38.13 -5.67
C GLY A 922 20.96 36.91 -4.99
N ARG A 923 19.61 36.74 -5.00
CA ARG A 923 18.92 35.62 -4.33
C ARG A 923 17.94 34.87 -5.24
N LEU A 924 18.02 33.53 -5.24
CA LEU A 924 17.03 32.63 -5.86
C LEU A 924 16.02 32.10 -4.83
N ARG A 925 14.72 32.08 -5.15
CA ARG A 925 13.67 31.38 -4.35
C ARG A 925 13.26 30.08 -5.04
N VAL A 926 13.28 28.97 -4.30
CA VAL A 926 12.96 27.62 -4.81
C VAL A 926 11.79 27.05 -4.02
N VAL A 927 10.72 26.62 -4.69
CA VAL A 927 9.59 25.93 -4.05
C VAL A 927 9.65 24.43 -4.43
N PRO A 928 9.84 23.52 -3.47
CA PRO A 928 9.95 22.10 -3.78
C PRO A 928 8.60 21.55 -4.24
N SER A 929 8.50 21.27 -5.55
CA SER A 929 7.34 20.60 -6.15
C SER A 929 7.69 19.28 -6.82
N ARG A 930 8.95 19.09 -7.27
CA ARG A 930 9.60 17.82 -7.73
C ARG A 930 11.14 17.97 -7.72
N PRO A 931 11.95 16.92 -7.49
CA PRO A 931 13.43 17.02 -7.41
C PRO A 931 14.09 17.65 -8.66
N LEU A 932 13.64 17.31 -9.87
CA LEU A 932 14.17 17.88 -11.12
C LEU A 932 13.86 19.37 -11.31
N LYS A 933 12.67 19.83 -10.90
CA LYS A 933 12.29 21.26 -10.97
C LYS A 933 13.18 22.10 -10.06
N VAL A 934 13.53 21.56 -8.89
CA VAL A 934 14.40 22.21 -7.91
C VAL A 934 15.82 22.34 -8.43
N LEU A 935 16.42 21.29 -8.98
CA LEU A 935 17.76 21.35 -9.57
C LEU A 935 17.84 22.32 -10.76
N THR A 936 16.79 22.38 -11.58
CA THR A 936 16.69 23.33 -12.70
C THR A 936 16.63 24.78 -12.23
N GLN A 937 15.88 25.06 -11.17
CA GLN A 937 15.84 26.39 -10.56
C GLN A 937 17.22 26.77 -10.00
N LEU A 938 17.89 25.86 -9.29
CA LEU A 938 19.24 26.08 -8.74
C LEU A 938 20.27 26.39 -9.84
N ALA A 939 20.26 25.67 -10.95
CA ALA A 939 21.17 25.92 -12.06
C ALA A 939 20.94 27.31 -12.68
N ARG A 940 19.68 27.65 -12.99
CA ARG A 940 19.31 28.97 -13.54
C ARG A 940 19.69 30.12 -12.63
N GLY A 941 19.54 29.96 -11.31
CA GLY A 941 19.92 31.01 -10.38
C GLY A 941 21.44 31.26 -10.34
N ARG A 942 22.26 30.21 -10.51
CA ARG A 942 23.72 30.36 -10.58
C ARG A 942 24.17 31.01 -11.88
N GLU A 943 23.57 30.66 -13.01
CA GLU A 943 23.82 31.32 -14.29
C GLU A 943 23.50 32.82 -14.22
N ARG A 944 22.46 33.20 -13.46
CA ARG A 944 22.10 34.60 -13.19
C ARG A 944 22.98 35.28 -12.12
N GLY A 945 24.05 34.61 -11.66
CA GLY A 945 25.01 35.15 -10.72
C GLY A 945 24.50 35.24 -9.27
N HIS A 946 23.41 34.56 -8.90
CA HIS A 946 22.89 34.63 -7.53
C HIS A 946 23.82 33.92 -6.55
N ALA A 947 24.42 34.68 -5.63
CA ALA A 947 25.29 34.14 -4.58
C ALA A 947 24.50 33.41 -3.48
N ARG A 948 23.20 33.70 -3.34
CA ARG A 948 22.33 33.14 -2.31
C ARG A 948 21.16 32.36 -2.90
N VAL A 949 20.77 31.27 -2.26
CA VAL A 949 19.50 30.57 -2.54
C VAL A 949 18.68 30.41 -1.27
N VAL A 950 17.36 30.55 -1.41
CA VAL A 950 16.40 30.25 -0.36
C VAL A 950 15.37 29.25 -0.82
N VAL A 951 15.37 28.10 -0.14
CA VAL A 951 14.38 27.04 -0.31
C VAL A 951 13.16 27.44 0.52
N ASP A 952 12.02 27.66 -0.11
CA ASP A 952 10.78 28.09 0.55
C ASP A 952 9.77 26.95 0.53
N THR A 953 9.48 26.41 1.71
CA THR A 953 8.56 25.28 1.90
C THR A 953 7.28 25.68 2.60
N ARG A 954 6.97 26.98 2.68
CA ARG A 954 5.74 27.44 3.33
C ARG A 954 4.50 26.95 2.60
N GLY A 955 3.49 26.53 3.35
CA GLY A 955 2.24 25.97 2.82
C GLY A 955 2.38 24.61 2.14
N LEU A 956 3.52 23.92 2.25
CA LEU A 956 3.70 22.56 1.76
C LEU A 956 3.55 21.56 2.92
N GLU A 957 2.67 20.57 2.76
CA GLU A 957 2.61 19.38 3.63
C GLU A 957 3.00 18.11 2.86
N PRO A 958 3.85 17.22 3.43
CA PRO A 958 4.50 17.35 4.75
C PRO A 958 5.62 18.42 4.75
N GLY A 959 6.09 18.80 5.94
CA GLY A 959 7.18 19.78 6.14
C GLY A 959 8.52 19.42 5.46
N PRO A 960 9.66 20.04 5.87
CA PRO A 960 10.94 19.85 5.17
C PRO A 960 11.28 18.37 4.96
N HIS A 961 11.40 17.96 3.69
CA HIS A 961 11.60 16.56 3.29
C HIS A 961 12.91 15.96 3.85
N ALA A 962 12.99 14.64 3.93
CA ALA A 962 14.20 13.91 4.35
C ALA A 962 15.44 14.27 3.49
N ASP A 963 15.21 14.75 2.26
CA ASP A 963 16.26 15.10 1.29
C ASP A 963 16.81 16.53 1.43
N LEU A 964 16.35 17.31 2.41
CA LEU A 964 16.88 18.66 2.64
C LEU A 964 18.43 18.70 2.75
N PRO A 965 19.12 17.75 3.42
CA PRO A 965 20.58 17.71 3.44
C PRO A 965 21.21 17.48 2.07
N GLU A 966 20.59 16.66 1.22
CA GLU A 966 21.03 16.43 -0.16
C GLU A 966 20.88 17.71 -0.99
N LEU A 967 19.75 18.39 -0.87
CA LEU A 967 19.48 19.64 -1.57
C LEU A 967 20.51 20.73 -1.23
N VAL A 968 20.82 20.91 0.06
CA VAL A 968 21.82 21.89 0.50
C VAL A 968 23.21 21.54 -0.05
N ARG A 969 23.56 20.24 -0.08
CA ARG A 969 24.83 19.78 -0.66
C ARG A 969 24.91 20.09 -2.16
N HIS A 970 23.82 19.89 -2.90
CA HIS A 970 23.73 20.22 -4.32
C HIS A 970 23.85 21.73 -4.57
N ALA A 971 23.14 22.56 -3.80
CA ALA A 971 23.28 24.01 -3.91
C ALA A 971 24.73 24.47 -3.64
N ARG A 972 25.40 23.89 -2.65
CA ARG A 972 26.81 24.21 -2.36
C ARG A 972 27.78 23.77 -3.46
N THR A 973 27.58 22.59 -4.04
CA THR A 973 28.39 22.12 -5.18
C THR A 973 28.18 22.96 -6.44
N MET A 974 27.00 23.58 -6.60
CA MET A 974 26.73 24.56 -7.65
C MET A 974 27.30 25.97 -7.35
N GLY A 975 27.99 26.15 -6.23
CA GLY A 975 28.68 27.39 -5.89
C GLY A 975 27.81 28.48 -5.25
N TYR A 976 26.65 28.13 -4.68
CA TYR A 976 25.93 29.06 -3.79
C TYR A 976 26.74 29.30 -2.50
N ALA A 977 26.99 30.57 -2.18
CA ALA A 977 27.75 30.98 -1.00
C ALA A 977 26.89 31.01 0.28
N GLU A 978 25.58 31.19 0.15
CA GLU A 978 24.63 31.15 1.26
C GLU A 978 23.38 30.35 0.86
N VAL A 979 23.02 29.35 1.67
CA VAL A 979 21.81 28.53 1.52
C VAL A 979 20.90 28.74 2.73
N ALA A 980 19.69 29.24 2.48
CA ALA A 980 18.68 29.41 3.53
C ALA A 980 17.45 28.53 3.30
N LEU A 981 16.78 28.18 4.39
CA LEU A 981 15.46 27.57 4.37
C LEU A 981 14.43 28.57 4.89
N ARG A 982 13.29 28.70 4.21
CA ARG A 982 12.13 29.44 4.66
C ARG A 982 10.97 28.46 4.88
N VAL A 983 10.39 28.45 6.08
CA VAL A 983 9.42 27.42 6.50
C VAL A 983 8.40 27.99 7.49
N ASP A 984 7.20 27.41 7.54
CA ASP A 984 6.22 27.70 8.59
C ASP A 984 6.64 27.04 9.91
N VAL A 985 6.45 27.73 11.04
CA VAL A 985 6.87 27.19 12.35
C VAL A 985 6.21 25.85 12.68
N VAL A 986 4.99 25.61 12.17
CA VAL A 986 4.24 24.35 12.32
C VAL A 986 5.04 23.17 11.77
N ALA A 987 5.71 23.38 10.64
CA ALA A 987 6.44 22.34 9.91
C ALA A 987 7.82 22.02 10.52
N LEU A 988 8.23 22.69 11.62
CA LEU A 988 9.44 22.33 12.36
C LEU A 988 9.25 21.07 13.22
N ARG A 989 8.02 20.67 13.50
CA ARG A 989 7.70 19.46 14.28
C ARG A 989 8.22 18.23 13.53
N GLY A 990 9.18 17.51 14.13
CA GLY A 990 9.80 16.33 13.51
C GLY A 990 10.89 16.60 12.46
N ALA A 991 11.11 17.87 12.08
CA ALA A 991 12.11 18.25 11.07
C ALA A 991 13.44 18.76 11.65
N THR A 992 13.53 18.96 12.96
CA THR A 992 14.71 19.51 13.66
C THR A 992 16.01 18.78 13.27
N ALA A 993 16.00 17.44 13.31
CA ALA A 993 17.17 16.63 12.99
C ALA A 993 17.58 16.70 11.50
N ALA A 994 16.63 16.93 10.58
CA ALA A 994 16.93 17.13 9.16
C ALA A 994 17.57 18.50 8.92
N ILE A 995 17.05 19.54 9.59
CA ILE A 995 17.57 20.91 9.51
C ILE A 995 18.98 21.00 10.10
N GLU A 996 19.23 20.36 11.25
CA GLU A 996 20.56 20.31 11.86
C GLU A 996 21.59 19.60 10.96
N ARG A 997 21.20 18.46 10.35
CA ARG A 997 22.05 17.72 9.41
C ARG A 997 22.32 18.48 8.11
N ALA A 998 21.38 19.31 7.67
CA ALA A 998 21.51 20.07 6.43
C ALA A 998 22.58 21.17 6.47
N ARG A 999 22.99 21.63 7.68
CA ARG A 999 24.00 22.69 7.88
C ARG A 999 23.71 23.97 7.08
N LEU A 1000 22.47 24.43 7.17
CA LEU A 1000 22.01 25.69 6.56
C LEU A 1000 22.78 26.90 7.11
N ASP A 1001 22.94 27.93 6.29
CA ASP A 1001 23.54 29.20 6.72
C ASP A 1001 22.51 30.06 7.45
N ARG A 1002 21.25 30.03 7.00
CA ARG A 1002 20.13 30.80 7.57
C ARG A 1002 18.83 30.01 7.60
N LEU A 1003 18.03 30.21 8.63
CA LEU A 1003 16.69 29.64 8.79
C LEU A 1003 15.68 30.78 9.01
N GLU A 1004 14.77 30.96 8.06
CA GLU A 1004 13.70 31.97 8.08
C GLU A 1004 12.39 31.27 8.48
N VAL A 1005 11.87 31.56 9.67
CA VAL A 1005 10.72 30.83 10.23
C VAL A 1005 9.52 31.74 10.34
N GLN A 1006 8.45 31.40 9.63
CA GLN A 1006 7.20 32.17 9.66
C GLN A 1006 6.38 31.84 10.91
N VAL A 1007 6.05 32.88 11.69
CA VAL A 1007 5.16 32.81 12.86
C VAL A 1007 4.03 33.80 12.70
N TRP A 1008 2.79 33.31 12.74
CA TRP A 1008 1.58 34.11 12.50
C TRP A 1008 1.23 35.05 13.65
N ALA A 1009 1.38 34.61 14.90
CA ALA A 1009 1.04 35.39 16.09
C ALA A 1009 1.87 34.96 17.32
N PRO A 1010 2.02 35.83 18.33
CA PRO A 1010 2.76 35.52 19.57
C PRO A 1010 1.94 34.77 20.63
N GLY A 1011 0.71 34.33 20.32
CA GLY A 1011 -0.16 33.60 21.25
C GLY A 1011 -0.78 32.37 20.59
N GLU A 1012 -0.91 31.29 21.37
CA GLU A 1012 -1.32 29.94 20.94
C GLU A 1012 -2.64 29.91 20.18
N ALA A 1013 -3.74 30.34 20.80
CA ALA A 1013 -5.07 30.30 20.18
C ALA A 1013 -5.15 31.09 18.86
N LEU A 1014 -4.43 32.21 18.76
CA LEU A 1014 -4.43 33.05 17.57
C LEU A 1014 -3.51 32.47 16.48
N HIS A 1015 -2.36 31.91 16.87
CA HIS A 1015 -1.44 31.26 15.95
C HIS A 1015 -2.06 30.01 15.33
N ASP A 1016 -2.64 29.14 16.15
CA ASP A 1016 -3.28 27.90 15.70
C ASP A 1016 -4.45 28.17 14.75
N ARG A 1017 -5.26 29.21 15.04
CA ARG A 1017 -6.35 29.65 14.16
C ARG A 1017 -5.85 30.16 12.81
N LEU A 1018 -4.77 30.97 12.80
CA LEU A 1018 -4.22 31.55 11.57
C LEU A 1018 -3.42 30.55 10.74
N SER A 1019 -2.79 29.56 11.39
CA SER A 1019 -2.03 28.49 10.73
C SER A 1019 -2.90 27.31 10.30
N GLY A 1020 -4.13 27.19 10.83
CA GLY A 1020 -5.00 26.04 10.59
C GLY A 1020 -4.57 24.77 11.33
N ALA A 1021 -3.65 24.87 12.30
CA ALA A 1021 -3.05 23.73 13.00
C ALA A 1021 -3.24 23.83 14.54
N PRO A 1022 -4.39 23.37 15.08
CA PRO A 1022 -4.66 23.36 16.53
C PRO A 1022 -3.62 22.55 17.33
N GLY A 1023 -3.13 23.12 18.44
CA GLY A 1023 -2.11 22.50 19.29
C GLY A 1023 -0.71 22.48 18.67
N SER A 1024 -0.49 23.23 17.59
CA SER A 1024 0.82 23.28 16.91
C SER A 1024 1.83 24.17 17.61
N TYR A 1025 1.34 25.26 18.22
CA TYR A 1025 2.15 26.37 18.72
C TYR A 1025 3.29 25.97 19.66
N ARG A 1026 3.01 25.30 20.78
CA ARG A 1026 4.04 25.02 21.81
C ARG A 1026 5.13 24.07 21.32
N PRO A 1027 4.81 22.92 20.69
CA PRO A 1027 5.84 22.02 20.17
C PRO A 1027 6.71 22.67 19.08
N SER A 1028 6.11 23.47 18.21
CA SER A 1028 6.80 24.20 17.14
C SER A 1028 7.76 25.27 17.69
N LEU A 1029 7.36 26.00 18.72
CA LEU A 1029 8.24 26.94 19.41
C LEU A 1029 9.37 26.25 20.20
N ALA A 1030 9.13 25.06 20.75
CA ALA A 1030 10.17 24.27 21.40
C ALA A 1030 11.25 23.84 20.40
N ALA A 1031 10.85 23.35 19.21
CA ALA A 1031 11.76 23.01 18.13
C ALA A 1031 12.57 24.24 17.65
N LEU A 1032 11.89 25.37 17.43
CA LEU A 1032 12.53 26.63 17.04
C LEU A 1032 13.55 27.11 18.08
N ARG A 1033 13.20 27.03 19.38
CA ARG A 1033 14.10 27.40 20.48
C ARG A 1033 15.35 26.52 20.53
N SER A 1034 15.22 25.22 20.23
CA SER A 1034 16.35 24.30 20.12
C SER A 1034 17.31 24.75 19.01
N LEU A 1035 16.79 24.99 17.82
CA LEU A 1035 17.57 25.42 16.66
C LEU A 1035 18.24 26.78 16.86
N ALA A 1036 17.51 27.75 17.44
CA ALA A 1036 18.02 29.11 17.67
C ALA A 1036 19.13 29.18 18.73
N ARG A 1037 19.18 28.22 19.67
CA ARG A 1037 20.18 28.18 20.75
C ARG A 1037 21.32 27.20 20.50
N ALA A 1038 21.27 26.44 19.40
CA ALA A 1038 22.32 25.51 19.04
C ALA A 1038 23.62 26.26 18.70
N LYS A 1039 24.75 25.88 19.33
CA LYS A 1039 26.07 26.52 19.10
C LYS A 1039 26.54 26.45 17.64
N ALA A 1040 26.09 25.44 16.90
CA ALA A 1040 26.41 25.20 15.49
C ALA A 1040 25.15 25.25 14.59
N GLY A 1041 24.09 25.93 15.03
CA GLY A 1041 22.84 26.07 14.28
C GLY A 1041 22.85 27.20 13.25
N PRO A 1042 21.88 27.22 12.32
CA PRO A 1042 21.75 28.30 11.33
C PRO A 1042 21.40 29.64 12.00
N ALA A 1043 21.71 30.75 11.33
CA ALA A 1043 21.23 32.06 11.76
C ALA A 1043 19.70 32.11 11.63
N VAL A 1044 18.97 32.19 12.75
CA VAL A 1044 17.50 32.19 12.74
C VAL A 1044 16.95 33.60 12.57
N THR A 1045 16.04 33.77 11.62
CA THR A 1045 15.21 34.98 11.45
C THR A 1045 13.75 34.61 11.69
N LEU A 1046 13.08 35.35 12.57
CA LEU A 1046 11.65 35.22 12.78
C LEU A 1046 10.90 36.09 11.79
N ASP A 1047 10.16 35.48 10.86
CA ASP A 1047 9.35 36.18 9.85
C ASP A 1047 7.91 36.29 10.37
N VAL A 1048 7.39 37.51 10.51
CA VAL A 1048 6.02 37.74 11.00
C VAL A 1048 5.23 38.59 10.01
N PRO A 1049 4.17 38.05 9.40
CA PRO A 1049 3.28 38.83 8.56
C PRO A 1049 2.46 39.81 9.42
N VAL A 1050 2.39 41.06 9.00
CA VAL A 1050 1.60 42.08 9.68
C VAL A 1050 0.15 42.00 9.18
N LEU A 1051 -0.74 41.49 10.03
CA LEU A 1051 -2.17 41.32 9.74
C LEU A 1051 -3.03 42.28 10.54
N ARG A 1052 -4.27 42.49 10.12
CA ARG A 1052 -5.26 43.30 10.84
C ARG A 1052 -5.49 42.78 12.26
N SER A 1053 -5.57 41.46 12.45
CA SER A 1053 -5.76 40.87 13.78
C SER A 1053 -4.48 40.84 14.64
N THR A 1054 -3.29 40.93 14.04
CA THR A 1054 -2.00 40.75 14.73
C THR A 1054 -1.16 42.03 14.87
N GLN A 1055 -1.45 43.10 14.12
CA GLN A 1055 -0.68 44.35 14.13
C GLN A 1055 -0.56 44.99 15.53
N ARG A 1056 -1.57 44.83 16.39
CA ARG A 1056 -1.55 45.31 17.79
C ARG A 1056 -0.67 44.47 18.72
N LEU A 1057 -0.31 43.26 18.30
CA LEU A 1057 0.43 42.28 19.08
C LEU A 1057 1.92 42.22 18.72
N LEU A 1058 2.40 43.06 17.80
CA LEU A 1058 3.79 43.07 17.36
C LEU A 1058 4.79 43.32 18.51
N GLY A 1059 4.40 44.04 19.56
CA GLY A 1059 5.21 44.17 20.78
C GLY A 1059 5.42 42.84 21.53
N GLY A 1060 4.44 41.92 21.45
CA GLY A 1060 4.54 40.57 21.99
C GLY A 1060 5.50 39.69 21.18
N VAL A 1061 5.63 39.94 19.88
CA VAL A 1061 6.57 39.24 18.99
C VAL A 1061 8.03 39.52 19.39
N VAL A 1062 8.35 40.75 19.81
CA VAL A 1062 9.69 41.09 20.34
C VAL A 1062 10.02 40.26 21.59
N LYS A 1063 9.06 40.13 22.51
CA LYS A 1063 9.23 39.30 23.71
C LYS A 1063 9.40 37.83 23.36
N LEU A 1064 8.62 37.33 22.40
CA LEU A 1064 8.72 35.96 21.91
C LEU A 1064 10.09 35.69 21.28
N ALA A 1065 10.57 36.55 20.39
CA ALA A 1065 11.88 36.42 19.75
C ALA A 1065 13.01 36.35 20.80
N GLY A 1066 12.98 37.24 21.80
CA GLY A 1066 13.93 37.22 22.92
C GLY A 1066 13.86 35.92 23.74
N ALA A 1067 12.66 35.43 24.04
CA ALA A 1067 12.49 34.17 24.79
C ALA A 1067 13.02 32.94 24.02
N LEU A 1068 12.86 32.93 22.69
CA LEU A 1068 13.37 31.86 21.83
C LEU A 1068 14.90 31.93 21.65
N GLY A 1069 15.51 33.09 21.89
CA GLY A 1069 16.95 33.32 21.65
C GLY A 1069 17.27 33.72 20.21
N VAL A 1070 16.27 34.16 19.46
CA VAL A 1070 16.42 34.65 18.08
C VAL A 1070 16.98 36.08 18.11
N ARG A 1071 17.86 36.42 17.18
CA ARG A 1071 18.50 37.76 17.10
C ARG A 1071 18.02 38.62 15.93
N SER A 1072 17.27 38.05 14.99
CA SER A 1072 16.76 38.75 13.80
C SER A 1072 15.24 38.59 13.68
N LEU A 1073 14.54 39.69 13.48
CA LEU A 1073 13.09 39.77 13.33
C LEU A 1073 12.75 40.49 12.02
N ARG A 1074 11.92 39.89 11.18
CA ARG A 1074 11.40 40.49 9.95
C ARG A 1074 9.89 40.69 10.07
N LEU A 1075 9.42 41.91 9.85
CA LEU A 1075 8.00 42.23 9.75
C LEU A 1075 7.67 42.56 8.29
N ALA A 1076 6.81 41.76 7.66
CA ALA A 1076 6.42 41.96 6.28
C ALA A 1076 4.94 42.33 6.19
N MET A 1077 4.60 43.35 5.39
CA MET A 1077 3.21 43.60 5.03
C MET A 1077 2.69 42.39 4.23
N ALA A 1078 1.58 41.79 4.64
CA ALA A 1078 1.01 40.63 3.96
C ALA A 1078 0.61 40.98 2.51
N GLU A 1079 0.95 40.12 1.56
CA GLU A 1079 0.58 40.31 0.15
C GLU A 1079 -0.92 40.05 -0.05
N PRO A 1080 -1.66 40.93 -0.73
CA PRO A 1080 -3.06 40.66 -1.07
C PRO A 1080 -3.20 39.36 -1.87
N GLY A 1081 -4.02 38.43 -1.35
CA GLY A 1081 -4.17 37.07 -1.90
C GLY A 1081 -3.42 35.99 -1.11
N SER A 1082 -2.41 36.36 -0.31
CA SER A 1082 -1.71 35.41 0.58
C SER A 1082 -2.42 35.15 1.91
N VAL A 1083 -3.41 35.99 2.25
CA VAL A 1083 -4.20 35.94 3.48
C VAL A 1083 -5.65 36.31 3.19
N ALA A 1084 -6.57 35.90 4.07
CA ALA A 1084 -7.98 36.24 3.96
C ALA A 1084 -8.17 37.77 3.82
N PRO A 1085 -9.06 38.25 2.93
CA PRO A 1085 -9.34 39.67 2.74
C PRO A 1085 -9.57 40.49 4.03
N ALA A 1086 -10.18 39.87 5.05
CA ALA A 1086 -10.45 40.49 6.35
C ALA A 1086 -9.18 40.71 7.19
N GLU A 1087 -8.11 39.97 6.93
CA GLU A 1087 -6.84 40.02 7.65
C GLU A 1087 -5.85 41.03 7.04
N LEU A 1088 -6.13 41.63 5.88
CA LEU A 1088 -5.31 42.70 5.31
C LEU A 1088 -5.52 44.03 6.07
N PRO A 1089 -4.49 44.60 6.73
CA PRO A 1089 -4.60 45.89 7.40
C PRO A 1089 -4.47 47.06 6.41
N ARG A 1090 -4.86 48.27 6.83
CA ARG A 1090 -4.47 49.50 6.12
C ARG A 1090 -2.98 49.76 6.36
N VAL A 1091 -2.18 49.96 5.32
CA VAL A 1091 -0.70 50.10 5.44
C VAL A 1091 -0.31 51.28 6.32
N ALA A 1092 -1.07 52.38 6.30
CA ALA A 1092 -0.86 53.52 7.18
C ALA A 1092 -1.11 53.20 8.68
N GLU A 1093 -2.09 52.35 8.96
CA GLU A 1093 -2.40 51.88 10.32
C GLU A 1093 -1.33 50.88 10.81
N ALA A 1094 -0.99 49.90 9.98
CA ALA A 1094 0.06 48.92 10.27
C ALA A 1094 1.43 49.59 10.51
N ALA A 1095 1.77 50.61 9.72
CA ALA A 1095 3.01 51.36 9.87
C ALA A 1095 3.13 52.03 11.25
N ALA A 1096 2.02 52.48 11.85
CA ALA A 1096 2.03 53.05 13.21
C ALA A 1096 2.48 52.03 14.26
N TYR A 1097 2.03 50.78 14.15
CA TYR A 1097 2.45 49.71 15.05
C TYR A 1097 3.90 49.29 14.78
N VAL A 1098 4.34 49.24 13.53
CA VAL A 1098 5.74 48.97 13.18
C VAL A 1098 6.70 50.01 13.77
N ARG A 1099 6.35 51.31 13.72
CA ARG A 1099 7.13 52.39 14.35
C ARG A 1099 7.26 52.22 15.87
N GLN A 1100 6.22 51.70 16.54
CA GLN A 1100 6.26 51.42 17.98
C GLN A 1100 7.15 50.22 18.34
N VAL A 1101 7.33 49.27 17.41
CA VAL A 1101 8.10 48.03 17.62
C VAL A 1101 9.61 48.26 17.50
N ALA A 1102 10.05 49.16 16.62
CA ALA A 1102 11.47 49.46 16.40
C ALA A 1102 12.28 49.75 17.70
N PRO A 1103 11.85 50.65 18.61
CA PRO A 1103 12.56 50.89 19.87
C PRO A 1103 12.45 49.73 20.88
N LEU A 1104 11.48 48.83 20.73
CA LEU A 1104 11.39 47.61 21.55
C LEU A 1104 12.38 46.56 21.07
N ALA A 1105 12.48 46.34 19.76
CA ALA A 1105 13.47 45.45 19.16
C ALA A 1105 14.90 45.89 19.48
N ALA A 1106 15.17 47.21 19.39
CA ALA A 1106 16.46 47.81 19.74
C ALA A 1106 16.88 47.48 21.19
N ARG A 1107 15.97 47.70 22.16
CA ARG A 1107 16.21 47.42 23.58
C ARG A 1107 16.37 45.92 23.87
N ALA A 1108 15.75 45.07 23.06
CA ALA A 1108 15.87 43.63 23.15
C ALA A 1108 17.10 43.07 22.40
N GLY A 1109 17.92 43.92 21.76
CA GLY A 1109 19.08 43.50 20.99
C GLY A 1109 18.74 42.74 19.69
N LEU A 1110 17.55 42.95 19.14
CA LEU A 1110 17.08 42.33 17.89
C LEU A 1110 17.38 43.22 16.69
N GLU A 1111 17.90 42.62 15.61
CA GLU A 1111 17.94 43.26 14.29
C GLU A 1111 16.54 43.22 13.67
N LEU A 1112 15.94 44.39 13.42
CA LEU A 1112 14.60 44.52 12.86
C LEU A 1112 14.65 44.87 11.38
N THR A 1113 14.14 43.98 10.53
CA THR A 1113 13.91 44.24 9.11
C THR A 1113 12.43 44.43 8.84
N VAL A 1114 12.06 45.41 8.03
CA VAL A 1114 10.67 45.63 7.60
C VAL A 1114 10.58 45.57 6.08
N GLU A 1115 9.60 44.84 5.57
CA GLU A 1115 9.41 44.58 4.14
C GLU A 1115 8.03 45.08 3.67
N ALA A 1116 7.98 45.65 2.47
CA ALA A 1116 6.77 46.17 1.83
C ALA A 1116 6.03 47.27 2.61
N PHE A 1117 6.77 48.05 3.41
CA PHE A 1117 6.29 49.27 4.07
C PHE A 1117 6.89 50.53 3.39
N PRO A 1118 6.05 51.45 2.89
CA PRO A 1118 6.53 52.68 2.28
C PRO A 1118 7.32 53.58 3.26
N GLU A 1119 8.45 54.12 2.83
CA GLU A 1119 9.29 55.01 3.64
C GLU A 1119 8.52 56.20 4.19
N CYS A 1120 7.61 56.81 3.42
CA CYS A 1120 6.81 57.95 3.87
C CYS A 1120 5.90 57.67 5.07
N LEU A 1121 5.61 56.39 5.33
CA LEU A 1121 4.82 55.94 6.47
C LEU A 1121 5.71 55.51 7.63
N LEU A 1122 7.01 55.32 7.42
CA LEU A 1122 7.99 55.03 8.47
C LEU A 1122 8.79 56.28 8.87
N ALA A 1123 8.83 57.29 8.00
CA ALA A 1123 9.51 58.56 8.14
C ALA A 1123 8.73 59.50 9.09
N ASP A 1124 8.76 59.15 10.37
CA ASP A 1124 8.66 60.14 11.44
C ASP A 1124 9.49 59.66 12.64
N THR A 1125 10.81 59.72 12.45
CA THR A 1125 11.84 59.86 13.48
C THR A 1125 13.01 60.66 12.87
N ALA A 1126 12.69 61.88 12.43
CA ALA A 1126 13.71 62.91 12.28
C ALA A 1126 14.38 63.13 13.65
N GLY A 1127 15.64 62.72 13.76
CA GLY A 1127 16.50 63.04 14.90
C GLY A 1127 16.68 61.94 15.94
N ARG A 1128 17.32 60.83 15.58
CA ARG A 1128 18.32 60.15 16.44
C ARG A 1128 19.10 59.10 15.65
N ARG A 1129 20.43 59.27 15.63
CA ARG A 1129 21.39 58.24 15.26
C ARG A 1129 21.32 57.13 16.30
N GLU A 1130 20.53 56.09 16.04
CA GLU A 1130 20.68 54.75 16.61
C GLU A 1130 19.84 53.82 15.70
N ARG A 1131 20.53 53.04 14.84
CA ARG A 1131 19.91 52.23 13.78
C ARG A 1131 19.65 50.78 14.26
N PRO A 1132 18.38 50.34 14.33
CA PRO A 1132 18.06 48.92 14.19
C PRO A 1132 17.01 48.63 13.10
N LEU A 1133 16.39 49.66 12.50
CA LEU A 1133 15.36 49.48 11.46
C LEU A 1133 16.00 49.46 10.07
N ARG A 1134 16.07 48.27 9.46
CA ARG A 1134 16.39 48.12 8.03
C ARG A 1134 15.10 48.01 7.24
N VAL A 1135 14.88 48.96 6.34
CA VAL A 1135 13.74 48.91 5.42
C VAL A 1135 14.23 48.22 4.14
N ALA A 1136 13.62 47.09 3.79
CA ALA A 1136 13.94 46.32 2.59
C ALA A 1136 12.85 46.52 1.54
N GLY A 1137 13.25 46.80 0.30
CA GLY A 1137 12.34 47.10 -0.79
C GLY A 1137 11.67 45.88 -1.40
N SER A 1138 10.44 46.07 -1.89
CA SER A 1138 9.76 45.11 -2.75
C SER A 1138 10.07 45.43 -4.21
N ALA A 1139 10.68 44.47 -4.91
CA ALA A 1139 11.05 44.57 -6.32
C ALA A 1139 9.88 44.67 -7.31
N THR A 1140 8.68 44.29 -6.90
CA THR A 1140 7.50 44.27 -7.75
C THR A 1140 6.69 45.58 -7.68
N ALA A 1141 7.14 46.58 -6.91
CA ALA A 1141 6.32 47.74 -6.61
C ALA A 1141 6.23 48.79 -7.74
N ALA A 1142 5.00 49.13 -8.13
CA ALA A 1142 4.70 50.19 -9.09
C ALA A 1142 4.91 51.60 -8.50
N GLU A 1143 5.10 52.61 -9.35
CA GLU A 1143 5.17 54.03 -8.97
C GLU A 1143 3.81 54.72 -9.09
N PRO A 1144 3.10 54.95 -7.97
CA PRO A 1144 1.81 55.61 -8.01
C PRO A 1144 1.94 57.12 -8.20
N ALA A 1145 0.88 57.77 -8.70
CA ALA A 1145 0.82 59.22 -8.93
C ALA A 1145 1.31 60.09 -7.74
N PRO A 1146 0.91 59.85 -6.47
CA PRO A 1146 1.44 60.61 -5.33
C PRO A 1146 2.92 60.36 -5.02
N CYS A 1147 3.60 59.40 -5.66
CA CYS A 1147 5.04 59.21 -5.50
C CYS A 1147 5.88 59.97 -6.51
N ARG A 1148 5.29 60.55 -7.57
CA ARG A 1148 6.04 61.35 -8.57
C ARG A 1148 6.58 62.63 -7.91
N GLY A 1149 7.90 62.78 -7.87
CA GLY A 1149 8.57 63.92 -7.23
C GLY A 1149 8.79 63.75 -5.71
N CYS A 1150 8.56 62.55 -5.16
CA CYS A 1150 8.88 62.22 -3.78
C CYS A 1150 10.39 62.05 -3.60
N ARG A 1151 10.98 62.64 -2.55
CA ARG A 1151 12.43 62.50 -2.27
C ARG A 1151 12.90 61.05 -2.15
N ALA A 1152 12.05 60.18 -1.61
CA ALA A 1152 12.34 58.76 -1.43
C ALA A 1152 11.89 57.89 -2.61
N GLN A 1153 11.44 58.45 -3.74
CA GLN A 1153 10.83 57.68 -4.83
C GLN A 1153 11.69 56.50 -5.34
N SER A 1154 13.01 56.69 -5.41
CA SER A 1154 13.96 55.69 -5.92
C SER A 1154 14.53 54.74 -4.86
N THR A 1155 14.37 55.05 -3.56
CA THR A 1155 14.92 54.26 -2.45
C THR A 1155 13.84 53.62 -1.58
N CYS A 1156 12.61 54.13 -1.67
CA CYS A 1156 11.46 53.69 -0.88
C CYS A 1156 11.18 52.22 -1.14
N ALA A 1157 11.02 51.48 -0.06
CA ALA A 1157 10.71 50.06 -0.13
C ALA A 1157 9.35 49.73 -0.78
N LYS A 1158 8.48 50.75 -0.95
CA LYS A 1158 7.13 50.70 -1.53
C LYS A 1158 6.28 49.56 -0.90
N THR A 1159 5.06 49.35 -1.37
CA THR A 1159 4.21 48.22 -0.95
C THR A 1159 3.75 47.43 -2.17
N TRP A 1160 2.93 46.39 -1.99
CA TRP A 1160 2.48 45.53 -3.09
C TRP A 1160 1.63 46.31 -4.12
N PRO A 1161 1.84 46.15 -5.45
CA PRO A 1161 0.99 46.78 -6.46
C PRO A 1161 -0.49 46.45 -6.29
N SER A 1162 -0.79 45.17 -6.07
CA SER A 1162 -2.15 44.66 -5.81
C SER A 1162 -2.79 45.27 -4.56
N TYR A 1163 -1.99 45.74 -3.61
CA TYR A 1163 -2.48 46.46 -2.44
C TYR A 1163 -2.93 47.87 -2.84
N LEU A 1164 -2.10 48.57 -3.62
CA LEU A 1164 -2.40 49.93 -4.09
C LEU A 1164 -3.56 49.97 -5.08
N GLU A 1165 -3.69 48.95 -5.93
CA GLU A 1165 -4.85 48.75 -6.80
C GLU A 1165 -6.14 48.61 -6.00
N ARG A 1166 -6.08 47.85 -4.89
CA ARG A 1166 -7.24 47.56 -4.06
C ARG A 1166 -7.65 48.71 -3.12
N PHE A 1167 -6.68 49.36 -2.50
CA PHE A 1167 -6.94 50.34 -1.41
C PHE A 1167 -6.71 51.79 -1.83
N GLY A 1168 -6.20 52.00 -3.04
CA GLY A 1168 -5.88 53.31 -3.59
C GLY A 1168 -4.55 53.85 -3.09
N THR A 1169 -4.00 54.80 -3.84
CA THR A 1169 -2.69 55.41 -3.54
C THR A 1169 -2.78 56.51 -2.48
N ALA A 1170 -3.99 56.83 -1.99
CA ALA A 1170 -4.26 57.88 -1.00
C ALA A 1170 -3.66 57.58 0.39
N GLU A 1171 -3.26 56.34 0.66
CA GLU A 1171 -2.53 55.98 1.89
C GLU A 1171 -1.06 56.44 1.87
N LEU A 1172 -0.52 56.76 0.70
CA LEU A 1172 0.85 57.23 0.54
C LEU A 1172 0.93 58.75 0.66
N ARG A 1173 2.01 59.24 1.27
CA ARG A 1173 2.28 60.68 1.42
C ARG A 1173 3.66 60.97 0.82
N PRO A 1174 3.79 61.65 -0.34
CA PRO A 1174 5.12 61.99 -0.85
C PRO A 1174 5.91 62.74 0.22
N LEU A 1175 7.16 62.33 0.44
CA LEU A 1175 8.10 63.11 1.21
C LEU A 1175 8.50 64.32 0.34
N PRO A 1176 8.31 65.56 0.83
CA PRO A 1176 8.64 66.73 0.07
C PRO A 1176 10.15 66.73 -0.27
N PRO A 1177 10.53 67.17 -1.49
CA PRO A 1177 11.92 67.48 -1.77
C PRO A 1177 12.38 68.60 -0.82
N GLU A 1178 13.52 68.42 -0.16
CA GLU A 1178 14.16 69.51 0.61
C GLU A 1178 14.82 70.53 -0.32
#